data_AF-A0A377JV47-F1
#
_entry.id   AF-A0A377JV47-F1
#
_cell.length_a   1.000
_cell.length_b   1.000
_cell.length_c   1.000
_cell.angle_alpha   90.00
_cell.angle_beta   90.00
_cell.angle_gamma   90.00
#
_symmetry.space_group_name_H-M   'P 1'
#
loop_
_entity.id
_entity.type
_entity.pdbx_description
1 polymer ?
#
loop_
_entity_poly.entity_id
_entity_poly.type
_entity_poly.pdbx_seq_one_letter_code
_entity_poly.pdbx_strand_id
1 'polypeptide(L)'
;MDIENLLKMGKESEWLEFKEYWYWDADGQMEQKQLGEFLKDFVALFNAMEQENRYLIIGVQDECGQNPLKHRPFYIDRKGNKIRCFENIELFHNKIVDWLSSQFIAYDTRSNKQLDMQSLETKRLIKNSFLINKKNDILIFIIKQTPFLLEIKNELQSKSNSGISTQKKGFYSRGYMQNSKQIGVVILSYDEITSLMKQRSSTRYPHVVEPISIERIIEAYVHTFYLSASFDIEPLTKQKFHNYQLHKVSIKINEHTKPIEFKFIYFSRKTSQEKSINEIYDNKLLTNEDVCFLILDRHNDKGEPISKLKIENSIKEKFSNKVDIKVYHINEFIVDVLGEKIFKVENIFFDKNGMPEFIVPNIKDSSKQATFAMSEWLEEENYPLIVIDGIGGIGKTTMVENFLVSLKQKRVGYKYILFVKSEEIVQSIQGDTAQSIEHIFDFYKIFIKNKALKNEHCLTQKAFELVLGNGNLLLVLDGLDEVIANLGNRFKFKDFIESILLNCSEFNKTKVIVTCRDYFWNREEFDDDRIKTISLKEFDKKQVESYFQKVFAGKKDENLLIQTAMKEAQELAIDKENKLYIPFVLHMIQTGIKLELFTNEPEEPQSIFLLSKNSHLKHRLDYIIGRLCERETYKLKLLKTIDHQIQIFIKIAVEYGGAVSTQHLENIIKSEGFKIDIIEKFKGHPLLEYDNIKDMLTFKYGDVLKDFFYSIAIVHELKKYQIKEMDSKIQQVILRIEYRDEFAMEIVNRLDEHTIKGEFNIEELKLSFMDFLELIEKNSLEEKISLKEEEKLRRLSSKIFVLIVMLSKSQTEEDRTCLLQELYLKPSPKEISFLSLIDVASPNQQERFSFDFSNLTMNYCYFSNYDYFVRNKFNQNTIFKNTIIKTGLYKNNEEKTQLCLENFKHNCEISKEILTLLNNKKNKQNNKNTKLREIIKNILRAFYKNGSFHLQNCSEIDKKFSNLDARDVLNMLLEHNIIIKTEIDGIKRKDKQCYNIANQFCMAYKIFEEPTLNIEFEEIVNTCIVSKQNI
;
A
#
# COMPACT_ATOMS: atom_id res chain seq x y z
N MET A 1 -37.42 -15.23 30.82
CA MET A 1 -38.50 -14.82 31.75
C MET A 1 -39.41 -16.03 31.95
N ASP A 2 -39.90 -16.28 33.16
CA ASP A 2 -40.85 -17.37 33.44
C ASP A 2 -42.25 -17.00 32.93
N ILE A 3 -42.94 -17.94 32.27
CA ILE A 3 -44.28 -17.76 31.70
C ILE A 3 -45.28 -17.38 32.80
N GLU A 4 -45.11 -17.93 34.01
CA GLU A 4 -45.97 -17.57 35.15
C GLU A 4 -45.80 -16.11 35.58
N ASN A 5 -44.63 -15.50 35.33
CA ASN A 5 -44.42 -14.07 35.59
C ASN A 5 -45.05 -13.18 34.51
N LEU A 6 -45.04 -13.60 33.24
CA LEU A 6 -45.74 -12.89 32.16
C LEU A 6 -47.25 -12.84 32.39
N LEU A 7 -47.85 -13.95 32.81
CA LEU A 7 -49.28 -14.02 33.13
C LEU A 7 -49.65 -13.20 34.37
N LYS A 8 -48.74 -13.01 35.32
CA LYS A 8 -48.97 -12.16 36.51
C LYS A 8 -48.97 -10.66 36.21
N MET A 9 -48.30 -10.22 35.13
CA MET A 9 -48.23 -8.81 34.75
C MET A 9 -49.60 -8.23 34.38
N GLY A 10 -50.49 -9.05 33.80
CA GLY A 10 -51.92 -8.74 33.63
C GLY A 10 -52.27 -7.51 32.81
N LYS A 11 -51.33 -6.95 32.04
CA LYS A 11 -51.53 -5.78 31.17
C LYS A 11 -50.72 -5.92 29.89
N GLU A 12 -51.30 -5.53 28.76
CA GLU A 12 -50.58 -5.42 27.49
C GLU A 12 -49.47 -4.35 27.55
N SER A 13 -48.45 -4.53 26.72
CA SER A 13 -47.31 -3.62 26.57
C SER A 13 -46.89 -3.50 25.10
N GLU A 14 -45.85 -2.71 24.81
CA GLU A 14 -45.28 -2.62 23.45
C GLU A 14 -44.73 -3.97 22.95
N TRP A 15 -44.40 -4.90 23.85
CA TRP A 15 -43.80 -6.19 23.54
C TRP A 15 -44.68 -7.39 23.93
N LEU A 16 -45.87 -7.17 24.47
CA LEU A 16 -46.79 -8.21 24.97
C LEU A 16 -48.24 -7.93 24.57
N GLU A 17 -48.89 -8.90 23.94
CA GLU A 17 -50.28 -8.85 23.51
C GLU A 17 -51.07 -10.07 23.95
N PHE A 18 -52.31 -9.86 24.42
CA PHE A 18 -53.21 -10.91 24.84
C PHE A 18 -54.39 -11.04 23.89
N LYS A 19 -54.78 -12.27 23.58
CA LYS A 19 -56.03 -12.58 22.87
C LYS A 19 -56.79 -13.65 23.63
N GLU A 20 -58.06 -13.39 23.89
CA GLU A 20 -58.92 -14.35 24.57
C GLU A 20 -59.15 -15.61 23.73
N TYR A 21 -59.23 -15.46 22.41
CA TYR A 21 -59.54 -16.50 21.44
C TYR A 21 -58.87 -16.19 20.11
N TRP A 22 -58.89 -17.16 19.19
CA TRP A 22 -58.41 -16.94 17.82
C TRP A 22 -59.33 -16.05 17.00
N TYR A 23 -58.76 -15.55 15.91
CA TYR A 23 -59.47 -14.68 14.98
C TYR A 23 -60.53 -15.41 14.13
N TRP A 24 -60.51 -16.76 14.06
CA TRP A 24 -61.40 -17.60 13.25
C TRP A 24 -62.21 -18.63 14.07
N ASP A 25 -63.14 -19.33 13.43
CA ASP A 25 -64.12 -20.24 14.04
C ASP A 25 -63.73 -21.75 14.00
N ALA A 26 -64.61 -22.59 14.53
CA ALA A 26 -64.46 -24.04 14.68
C ALA A 26 -63.96 -24.79 13.43
N ASP A 27 -64.41 -24.37 12.24
CA ASP A 27 -64.08 -25.04 10.97
C ASP A 27 -62.68 -24.66 10.47
N GLY A 28 -62.01 -23.72 11.12
CA GLY A 28 -60.71 -23.21 10.69
C GLY A 28 -60.79 -22.42 9.38
N GLN A 29 -61.99 -22.00 8.97
CA GLN A 29 -62.18 -21.15 7.80
C GLN A 29 -61.88 -19.71 8.20
N MET A 30 -60.98 -19.08 7.45
CA MET A 30 -60.58 -17.69 7.70
C MET A 30 -61.26 -16.77 6.70
N GLU A 31 -62.10 -15.86 7.19
CA GLU A 31 -62.44 -14.68 6.41
C GLU A 31 -61.20 -13.79 6.24
N GLN A 32 -61.01 -13.16 5.07
CA GLN A 32 -59.86 -12.27 4.81
C GLN A 32 -59.65 -11.22 5.91
N LYS A 33 -60.74 -10.74 6.52
CA LYS A 33 -60.73 -9.73 7.58
C LYS A 33 -60.10 -10.23 8.89
N GLN A 34 -60.31 -11.50 9.22
CA GLN A 34 -59.79 -12.12 10.43
C GLN A 34 -58.30 -12.44 10.27
N LEU A 35 -57.89 -12.84 9.07
CA LEU A 35 -56.49 -13.01 8.71
C LEU A 35 -55.73 -11.67 8.77
N GLY A 36 -56.30 -10.61 8.19
CA GLY A 36 -55.69 -9.28 8.22
C GLY A 36 -55.47 -8.74 9.64
N GLU A 37 -56.38 -9.02 10.57
CA GLU A 37 -56.23 -8.63 11.99
C GLU A 37 -55.06 -9.37 12.66
N PHE A 38 -54.97 -10.69 12.49
CA PHE A 38 -53.85 -11.48 13.01
C PHE A 38 -52.49 -11.01 12.48
N LEU A 39 -52.41 -10.81 11.16
CA LEU A 39 -51.16 -10.41 10.50
C LEU A 39 -50.72 -9.01 10.93
N LYS A 40 -51.67 -8.10 11.15
CA LYS A 40 -51.44 -6.76 11.69
C LYS A 40 -50.84 -6.80 13.08
N ASP A 41 -51.43 -7.58 13.99
CA ASP A 41 -50.96 -7.68 15.37
C ASP A 41 -49.59 -8.39 15.45
N PHE A 42 -49.37 -9.41 14.62
CA PHE A 42 -48.09 -10.10 14.50
C PHE A 42 -46.97 -9.18 14.01
N VAL A 43 -47.19 -8.43 12.92
CA VAL A 43 -46.15 -7.55 12.36
C VAL A 43 -45.85 -6.38 13.30
N ALA A 44 -46.87 -5.86 13.99
CA ALA A 44 -46.72 -4.79 14.96
C ALA A 44 -45.82 -5.21 16.12
N LEU A 45 -46.02 -6.42 16.65
CA LEU A 45 -45.11 -6.99 17.63
C LEU A 45 -43.73 -7.25 17.02
N PHE A 46 -43.63 -7.81 15.80
CA PHE A 46 -42.33 -8.09 15.17
C PHE A 46 -41.43 -6.85 15.06
N ASN A 47 -42.02 -5.71 14.70
CA ASN A 47 -41.29 -4.45 14.56
C ASN A 47 -41.18 -3.66 15.88
N ALA A 48 -41.85 -4.07 16.96
CA ALA A 48 -41.90 -3.33 18.23
C ALA A 48 -40.52 -3.01 18.82
N MET A 49 -40.47 -1.85 19.49
CA MET A 49 -39.32 -1.35 20.25
C MET A 49 -39.22 -2.08 21.60
N GLU A 50 -38.01 -2.21 22.13
CA GLU A 50 -37.70 -2.70 23.48
C GLU A 50 -38.19 -4.12 23.85
N GLN A 51 -37.22 -5.05 23.94
CA GLN A 51 -37.17 -6.38 24.58
C GLN A 51 -36.62 -7.44 23.61
N GLU A 52 -35.77 -8.33 24.13
CA GLU A 52 -35.13 -9.40 23.35
C GLU A 52 -36.14 -10.43 22.82
N ASN A 53 -37.23 -10.64 23.57
CA ASN A 53 -38.35 -11.50 23.21
C ASN A 53 -39.67 -10.74 23.35
N ARG A 54 -40.57 -10.91 22.38
CA ARG A 54 -41.93 -10.37 22.39
C ARG A 54 -42.96 -11.48 22.31
N TYR A 55 -44.13 -11.24 22.86
CA TYR A 55 -45.08 -12.29 23.15
C TYR A 55 -46.48 -11.96 22.62
N LEU A 56 -47.03 -12.85 21.79
CA LEU A 56 -48.45 -12.89 21.49
C LEU A 56 -49.04 -14.12 22.17
N ILE A 57 -49.92 -13.92 23.14
CA ILE A 57 -50.47 -14.99 23.98
C ILE A 57 -51.96 -15.15 23.70
N ILE A 58 -52.37 -16.36 23.34
CA ILE A 58 -53.75 -16.70 22.99
C ILE A 58 -54.35 -17.64 24.04
N GLY A 59 -55.58 -17.36 24.44
CA GLY A 59 -56.31 -18.04 25.52
C GLY A 59 -56.35 -17.25 26.83
N VAL A 60 -56.10 -15.94 26.78
CA VAL A 60 -56.07 -15.06 27.98
C VAL A 60 -56.94 -13.83 27.74
N GLN A 61 -57.90 -13.59 28.64
CA GLN A 61 -58.78 -12.42 28.58
C GLN A 61 -58.12 -11.21 29.26
N ASP A 62 -57.95 -10.10 28.52
CA ASP A 62 -57.44 -8.83 29.07
C ASP A 62 -58.57 -8.08 29.79
N GLU A 63 -58.76 -8.36 31.09
CA GLU A 63 -59.58 -7.52 31.96
C GLU A 63 -58.64 -6.57 32.73
N CYS A 64 -58.52 -5.33 32.24
CA CYS A 64 -57.74 -4.26 32.85
C CYS A 64 -57.96 -4.20 34.38
N GLY A 65 -57.04 -4.80 35.15
CA GLY A 65 -56.99 -4.69 36.62
C GLY A 65 -57.57 -5.84 37.44
N GLN A 66 -57.97 -6.98 36.88
CA GLN A 66 -58.35 -8.17 37.68
C GLN A 66 -57.29 -9.28 37.60
N ASN A 67 -56.91 -9.81 38.77
CA ASN A 67 -56.07 -10.98 38.95
C ASN A 67 -56.86 -12.01 39.78
N PRO A 68 -56.95 -13.29 39.37
CA PRO A 68 -56.27 -13.90 38.22
C PRO A 68 -56.97 -13.61 36.88
N LEU A 69 -56.18 -13.50 35.81
CA LEU A 69 -56.68 -13.44 34.43
C LEU A 69 -57.53 -14.68 34.11
N LYS A 70 -58.66 -14.50 33.41
CA LYS A 70 -59.47 -15.64 32.94
C LYS A 70 -58.76 -16.32 31.78
N HIS A 71 -58.68 -17.65 31.88
CA HIS A 71 -58.10 -18.49 30.84
C HIS A 71 -59.20 -19.20 30.06
N ARG A 72 -59.02 -19.28 28.74
CA ARG A 72 -59.78 -20.15 27.87
C ARG A 72 -58.82 -21.01 27.07
N PRO A 73 -59.12 -22.30 26.86
CA PRO A 73 -58.28 -23.15 26.05
C PRO A 73 -58.10 -22.58 24.64
N PHE A 74 -56.85 -22.43 24.19
CA PHE A 74 -56.51 -21.80 22.90
C PHE A 74 -57.15 -22.53 21.71
N TYR A 75 -57.52 -23.79 21.85
CA TYR A 75 -58.15 -24.57 20.79
C TYR A 75 -59.68 -24.39 20.73
N ILE A 76 -60.25 -23.43 21.47
CA ILE A 76 -61.69 -23.14 21.51
C ILE A 76 -61.98 -21.75 20.91
N ASP A 77 -63.00 -21.65 20.07
CA ASP A 77 -63.44 -20.41 19.44
C ASP A 77 -64.34 -19.53 20.36
N ARG A 78 -64.76 -18.37 19.86
CA ARG A 78 -65.64 -17.42 20.59
C ARG A 78 -66.99 -18.03 21.02
N LYS A 79 -67.46 -19.08 20.32
CA LYS A 79 -68.75 -19.73 20.52
C LYS A 79 -68.63 -21.01 21.38
N GLY A 80 -67.43 -21.38 21.82
CA GLY A 80 -67.19 -22.56 22.64
C GLY A 80 -66.89 -23.85 21.85
N ASN A 81 -66.68 -23.77 20.54
CA ASN A 81 -66.41 -24.93 19.69
C ASN A 81 -64.90 -25.18 19.55
N LYS A 82 -64.49 -26.45 19.37
CA LYS A 82 -63.09 -26.79 19.08
C LYS A 82 -62.70 -26.42 17.66
N ILE A 83 -61.53 -25.79 17.51
CA ILE A 83 -60.97 -25.38 16.23
C ILE A 83 -60.10 -26.52 15.66
N ARG A 84 -60.50 -27.05 14.49
CA ARG A 84 -59.85 -28.23 13.88
C ARG A 84 -58.38 -28.04 13.49
N CYS A 85 -57.95 -26.81 13.17
CA CYS A 85 -56.58 -26.56 12.72
C CYS A 85 -55.49 -26.84 13.80
N PHE A 86 -55.87 -26.99 15.07
CA PHE A 86 -54.94 -27.32 16.15
C PHE A 86 -54.77 -28.83 16.39
N GLU A 87 -55.48 -29.69 15.65
CA GLU A 87 -55.26 -31.14 15.70
C GLU A 87 -53.84 -31.53 15.27
N ASN A 88 -53.24 -30.74 14.36
CA ASN A 88 -51.85 -30.87 13.97
C ASN A 88 -51.15 -29.50 14.02
N ILE A 89 -50.47 -29.24 15.15
CA ILE A 89 -49.78 -27.98 15.40
C ILE A 89 -48.70 -27.70 14.33
N GLU A 90 -48.04 -28.72 13.80
CA GLU A 90 -46.93 -28.54 12.85
C GLU A 90 -47.44 -28.10 11.47
N LEU A 91 -48.56 -28.66 11.01
CA LEU A 91 -49.25 -28.18 9.81
C LEU A 91 -49.73 -26.74 9.98
N PHE A 92 -50.22 -26.40 11.16
CA PHE A 92 -50.64 -25.04 11.49
C PHE A 92 -49.47 -24.03 11.45
N HIS A 93 -48.31 -24.40 11.99
CA HIS A 93 -47.10 -23.58 11.89
C HIS A 93 -46.71 -23.29 10.44
N ASN A 94 -46.66 -24.33 9.59
CA ASN A 94 -46.28 -24.16 8.19
C ASN A 94 -47.25 -23.22 7.46
N LYS A 95 -48.56 -23.31 7.74
CA LYS A 95 -49.58 -22.39 7.19
C LYS A 95 -49.33 -20.92 7.59
N ILE A 96 -49.00 -20.64 8.84
CA ILE A 96 -48.67 -19.27 9.29
C ILE A 96 -47.46 -18.73 8.54
N VAL A 97 -46.42 -19.55 8.38
CA VAL A 97 -45.19 -19.17 7.67
C VAL A 97 -45.50 -18.82 6.21
N ASP A 98 -46.32 -19.62 5.54
CA ASP A 98 -46.74 -19.36 4.17
C ASP A 98 -47.56 -18.06 4.05
N TRP A 99 -48.46 -17.80 5.01
CA TRP A 99 -49.22 -16.54 5.06
C TRP A 99 -48.31 -15.34 5.22
N LEU A 100 -47.38 -15.37 6.18
CA LEU A 100 -46.43 -14.28 6.41
C LEU A 100 -45.54 -14.05 5.18
N SER A 101 -45.06 -15.11 4.54
CA SER A 101 -44.23 -15.02 3.34
C SER A 101 -44.97 -14.42 2.14
N SER A 102 -46.30 -14.62 2.07
CA SER A 102 -47.14 -14.09 0.99
C SER A 102 -47.53 -12.62 1.17
N GLN A 103 -47.64 -12.13 2.41
CA GLN A 103 -48.22 -10.82 2.73
C GLN A 103 -47.20 -9.75 3.13
N PHE A 104 -45.93 -10.11 3.40
CA PHE A 104 -44.90 -9.18 3.88
C PHE A 104 -43.67 -9.14 3.00
N ILE A 105 -42.91 -8.06 3.15
CA ILE A 105 -41.57 -7.84 2.61
C ILE A 105 -40.61 -7.63 3.78
N ALA A 106 -39.47 -8.32 3.79
CA ALA A 106 -38.41 -8.07 4.76
C ALA A 106 -37.40 -7.03 4.24
N TYR A 107 -37.06 -6.07 5.08
CA TYR A 107 -36.03 -5.07 4.84
C TYR A 107 -34.87 -5.25 5.81
N ASP A 108 -33.70 -5.58 5.28
CA ASP A 108 -32.48 -5.70 6.06
C ASP A 108 -32.02 -4.32 6.55
N THR A 109 -31.86 -4.19 7.86
CA THR A 109 -31.48 -2.93 8.52
C THR A 109 -30.00 -2.58 8.34
N ARG A 110 -29.16 -3.51 7.87
CA ARG A 110 -27.72 -3.28 7.63
C ARG A 110 -27.42 -2.84 6.21
N SER A 111 -27.94 -3.60 5.24
CA SER A 111 -27.69 -3.35 3.80
C SER A 111 -28.71 -2.41 3.17
N ASN A 112 -29.82 -2.12 3.86
CA ASN A 112 -30.97 -1.39 3.34
C ASN A 112 -31.53 -2.02 2.05
N LYS A 113 -31.35 -3.34 1.89
CA LYS A 113 -31.86 -4.14 0.77
C LYS A 113 -33.08 -4.96 1.20
N GLN A 114 -33.90 -5.31 0.22
CA GLN A 114 -35.04 -6.22 0.40
C GLN A 114 -34.54 -7.66 0.46
N LEU A 115 -34.99 -8.41 1.46
CA LEU A 115 -34.71 -9.84 1.60
C LEU A 115 -35.83 -10.67 0.96
N ASP A 116 -35.47 -11.82 0.38
CA ASP A 116 -36.45 -12.80 -0.08
C ASP A 116 -37.10 -13.52 1.11
N MET A 117 -38.39 -13.25 1.33
CA MET A 117 -39.19 -13.89 2.38
C MET A 117 -39.40 -15.39 2.15
N GLN A 118 -39.19 -15.89 0.92
CA GLN A 118 -39.25 -17.34 0.63
C GLN A 118 -37.97 -18.09 1.01
N SER A 119 -36.90 -17.38 1.37
CA SER A 119 -35.65 -18.00 1.80
C SER A 119 -35.87 -18.91 3.03
N LEU A 120 -35.12 -20.01 3.06
CA LEU A 120 -35.21 -21.05 4.07
C LEU A 120 -34.98 -20.52 5.51
N GLU A 121 -34.20 -19.44 5.63
CA GLU A 121 -33.86 -18.77 6.89
C GLU A 121 -35.07 -18.04 7.50
N THR A 122 -35.79 -17.27 6.70
CA THR A 122 -36.98 -16.51 7.14
C THR A 122 -38.11 -17.43 7.59
N LYS A 123 -38.32 -18.54 6.84
CA LYS A 123 -39.31 -19.58 7.19
C LYS A 123 -38.98 -20.28 8.50
N ARG A 124 -37.68 -20.53 8.79
CA ARG A 124 -37.21 -21.20 10.02
C ARG A 124 -37.25 -20.28 11.25
N LEU A 125 -37.01 -18.98 11.10
CA LEU A 125 -37.07 -17.99 12.18
C LEU A 125 -38.48 -17.88 12.79
N ILE A 126 -39.51 -17.90 11.95
CA ILE A 126 -40.92 -17.87 12.39
C ILE A 126 -41.31 -19.22 13.01
N LYS A 127 -40.87 -20.35 12.45
CA LYS A 127 -41.25 -21.72 12.88
C LYS A 127 -40.84 -22.09 14.30
N ASN A 128 -39.76 -21.51 14.85
CA ASN A 128 -39.17 -21.85 16.14
C ASN A 128 -39.73 -21.10 17.36
N SER A 129 -40.85 -20.37 17.21
CA SER A 129 -41.36 -19.41 18.20
C SER A 129 -42.51 -19.89 19.08
N PHE A 130 -42.98 -21.13 18.95
CA PHE A 130 -44.25 -21.53 19.57
C PHE A 130 -44.02 -22.35 20.83
N LEU A 131 -44.73 -21.99 21.91
CA LEU A 131 -44.85 -22.81 23.11
C LEU A 131 -46.32 -23.03 23.43
N ILE A 132 -46.69 -24.29 23.67
CA ILE A 132 -47.98 -24.65 24.27
C ILE A 132 -47.75 -24.85 25.75
N ASN A 133 -48.35 -24.01 26.58
CA ASN A 133 -48.37 -24.26 28.01
C ASN A 133 -49.53 -25.21 28.34
N LYS A 134 -49.21 -26.50 28.51
CA LYS A 134 -50.17 -27.56 28.82
C LYS A 134 -50.89 -27.40 30.17
N LYS A 135 -50.36 -26.59 31.09
CA LYS A 135 -50.96 -26.38 32.42
C LYS A 135 -52.19 -25.47 32.35
N ASN A 136 -52.19 -24.52 31.42
CA ASN A 136 -53.21 -23.47 31.32
C ASN A 136 -53.95 -23.49 29.96
N ASP A 137 -53.67 -24.47 29.09
CA ASP A 137 -54.18 -24.56 27.72
C ASP A 137 -54.07 -23.22 26.94
N ILE A 138 -52.93 -22.55 27.02
CA ILE A 138 -52.65 -21.31 26.26
C ILE A 138 -51.58 -21.54 25.18
N LEU A 139 -51.68 -20.81 24.07
CA LEU A 139 -50.66 -20.78 23.03
C LEU A 139 -49.84 -19.48 23.13
N ILE A 140 -48.52 -19.61 23.06
CA ILE A 140 -47.60 -18.49 23.16
C ILE A 140 -46.74 -18.44 21.89
N PHE A 141 -46.75 -17.28 21.23
CA PHE A 141 -45.78 -16.91 20.19
C PHE A 141 -44.65 -16.10 20.81
N ILE A 142 -43.42 -16.53 20.62
CA ILE A 142 -42.19 -15.87 21.09
C ILE A 142 -41.43 -15.29 19.90
N ILE A 143 -41.62 -13.99 19.67
CA ILE A 143 -41.01 -13.26 18.57
C ILE A 143 -39.66 -12.69 19.01
N LYS A 144 -38.57 -13.35 18.63
CA LYS A 144 -37.19 -12.90 18.89
C LYS A 144 -36.82 -11.66 18.09
N GLN A 145 -35.87 -10.87 18.57
CA GLN A 145 -35.28 -9.77 17.82
C GLN A 145 -34.54 -10.25 16.56
N THR A 146 -34.81 -9.60 15.42
CA THR A 146 -34.18 -9.87 14.13
C THR A 146 -33.55 -8.58 13.55
N PRO A 147 -32.52 -8.70 12.67
CA PRO A 147 -31.87 -7.56 12.02
C PRO A 147 -32.64 -7.01 10.81
N PHE A 148 -33.92 -7.33 10.67
CA PHE A 148 -34.77 -6.85 9.59
C PHE A 148 -36.13 -6.40 10.13
N LEU A 149 -36.79 -5.53 9.36
CA LEU A 149 -38.16 -5.08 9.61
C LEU A 149 -39.11 -5.70 8.58
N LEU A 150 -40.36 -5.90 8.96
CA LEU A 150 -41.40 -6.40 8.07
C LEU A 150 -42.31 -5.24 7.61
N GLU A 151 -42.44 -5.08 6.31
CA GLU A 151 -43.38 -4.17 5.66
C GLU A 151 -44.55 -4.97 5.06
N ILE A 152 -45.77 -4.46 5.18
CA ILE A 152 -46.94 -5.05 4.52
C ILE A 152 -46.84 -4.85 2.99
N LYS A 153 -47.00 -5.93 2.20
CA LYS A 153 -46.87 -5.92 0.74
C LYS A 153 -48.09 -5.32 0.02
N ASN A 154 -49.30 -5.68 0.46
CA ASN A 154 -50.59 -5.30 -0.13
C ASN A 154 -51.56 -4.80 0.94
N GLU A 155 -52.57 -4.00 0.58
CA GLU A 155 -53.57 -3.51 1.55
C GLU A 155 -54.26 -4.67 2.29
N LEU A 156 -54.17 -4.69 3.63
CA LEU A 156 -54.83 -5.70 4.47
C LEU A 156 -56.20 -5.18 4.94
N GLN A 157 -57.25 -5.99 4.80
CA GLN A 157 -58.56 -5.69 5.38
C GLN A 157 -58.58 -6.11 6.86
N SER A 158 -58.92 -5.20 7.76
CA SER A 158 -58.96 -5.41 9.22
C SER A 158 -60.27 -4.89 9.84
N LYS A 159 -60.59 -5.30 11.07
CA LYS A 159 -61.78 -4.80 11.81
C LYS A 159 -61.41 -3.54 12.59
N SER A 160 -62.23 -2.49 12.49
CA SER A 160 -62.21 -1.33 13.38
C SER A 160 -63.54 -1.17 14.11
N ASN A 161 -63.55 -0.41 15.22
CA ASN A 161 -64.75 -0.11 16.02
C ASN A 161 -65.85 0.65 15.23
N SER A 162 -65.58 1.10 14.00
CA SER A 162 -66.53 1.83 13.14
C SER A 162 -66.81 1.15 11.78
N GLY A 163 -66.27 -0.05 11.52
CA GLY A 163 -66.44 -0.76 10.24
C GLY A 163 -65.14 -1.35 9.68
N ILE A 164 -65.13 -1.63 8.36
CA ILE A 164 -63.95 -2.16 7.64
C ILE A 164 -62.88 -1.07 7.55
N SER A 165 -61.66 -1.36 8.04
CA SER A 165 -60.49 -0.49 7.85
C SER A 165 -59.45 -1.18 6.97
N THR A 166 -59.06 -0.53 5.87
CA THR A 166 -57.95 -0.95 5.02
C THR A 166 -56.63 -0.42 5.58
N GLN A 167 -55.72 -1.33 5.91
CA GLN A 167 -54.36 -0.98 6.34
C GLN A 167 -53.51 -0.72 5.11
N LYS A 168 -52.94 0.48 5.03
CA LYS A 168 -52.07 0.89 3.92
C LYS A 168 -50.70 0.21 4.03
N LYS A 169 -50.00 0.11 2.90
CA LYS A 169 -48.58 -0.31 2.86
C LYS A 169 -47.74 0.55 3.82
N GLY A 170 -46.89 -0.10 4.62
CA GLY A 170 -46.01 0.56 5.58
C GLY A 170 -45.51 -0.37 6.69
N PHE A 171 -44.71 0.20 7.59
CA PHE A 171 -44.19 -0.48 8.78
C PHE A 171 -45.07 -0.20 9.99
N TYR A 172 -45.57 -1.26 10.61
CA TYR A 172 -46.44 -1.19 11.79
C TYR A 172 -45.66 -1.65 13.00
N SER A 173 -45.87 -1.01 14.15
CA SER A 173 -45.27 -1.35 15.44
C SER A 173 -46.32 -1.25 16.54
N ARG A 174 -46.12 -1.92 17.68
CA ARG A 174 -46.89 -1.56 18.89
C ARG A 174 -46.35 -0.28 19.51
N GLY A 175 -47.25 0.57 20.00
CA GLY A 175 -46.95 1.86 20.62
C GLY A 175 -48.21 2.55 21.15
N TYR A 176 -48.06 3.72 21.78
CA TYR A 176 -49.20 4.50 22.26
C TYR A 176 -50.00 5.09 21.10
N MET A 177 -51.31 4.84 21.07
CA MET A 177 -52.20 5.42 20.05
C MET A 177 -52.31 6.94 20.24
N GLN A 178 -52.37 7.69 19.13
CA GLN A 178 -52.55 9.14 19.17
C GLN A 178 -53.82 9.50 19.96
N ASN A 179 -53.67 10.36 20.98
CA ASN A 179 -54.72 10.83 21.89
C ASN A 179 -55.30 9.82 22.90
N SER A 180 -54.65 8.68 23.16
CA SER A 180 -55.01 7.79 24.27
C SER A 180 -53.77 7.29 25.04
N LYS A 181 -53.91 6.98 26.33
CA LYS A 181 -52.88 6.26 27.12
C LYS A 181 -52.92 4.74 26.88
N GLN A 182 -53.59 4.28 25.82
CA GLN A 182 -53.73 2.87 25.51
C GLN A 182 -52.70 2.45 24.46
N ILE A 183 -52.11 1.28 24.67
CA ILE A 183 -51.13 0.69 23.76
C ILE A 183 -51.88 -0.03 22.66
N GLY A 184 -51.49 0.20 21.40
CA GLY A 184 -52.10 -0.41 20.24
C GLY A 184 -51.12 -0.54 19.08
N VAL A 185 -51.64 -0.83 17.89
CA VAL A 185 -50.84 -0.86 16.66
C VAL A 185 -50.77 0.53 16.04
N VAL A 186 -49.57 1.01 15.75
CA VAL A 186 -49.29 2.32 15.12
C VAL A 186 -48.46 2.15 13.85
N ILE A 187 -48.60 3.09 12.91
CA ILE A 187 -47.77 3.16 11.70
C ILE A 187 -46.54 4.01 12.03
N LEU A 188 -45.36 3.49 11.73
CA LEU A 188 -44.09 4.17 11.99
C LEU A 188 -43.84 5.29 10.95
N SER A 189 -43.37 6.42 11.43
CA SER A 189 -42.83 7.51 10.62
C SER A 189 -41.43 7.18 10.06
N TYR A 190 -40.97 7.94 9.07
CA TYR A 190 -39.64 7.75 8.47
C TYR A 190 -38.50 7.86 9.50
N ASP A 191 -38.61 8.79 10.45
CA ASP A 191 -37.60 8.99 11.49
C ASP A 191 -37.56 7.81 12.48
N GLU A 192 -38.73 7.28 12.84
CA GLU A 192 -38.85 6.10 13.71
C GLU A 192 -38.32 4.84 13.03
N ILE A 193 -38.60 4.67 11.73
CA ILE A 193 -38.02 3.58 10.92
C ILE A 193 -36.50 3.68 10.89
N THR A 194 -35.97 4.87 10.62
CA THR A 194 -34.52 5.12 10.56
C THR A 194 -33.85 4.87 11.92
N SER A 195 -34.50 5.29 13.01
CA SER A 195 -34.06 5.02 14.37
C SER A 195 -34.03 3.52 14.68
N LEU A 196 -35.12 2.80 14.34
CA LEU A 196 -35.22 1.34 14.49
C LEU A 196 -34.16 0.61 13.66
N MET A 197 -33.93 1.03 12.43
CA MET A 197 -32.89 0.45 11.56
C MET A 197 -31.51 0.64 12.17
N LYS A 198 -31.18 1.84 12.67
CA LYS A 198 -29.91 2.11 13.36
C LYS A 198 -29.74 1.31 14.64
N GLN A 199 -30.80 1.11 15.42
CA GLN A 199 -30.74 0.28 16.62
C GLN A 199 -30.58 -1.21 16.29
N ARG A 200 -31.23 -1.70 15.23
CA ARG A 200 -31.19 -3.11 14.81
C ARG A 200 -29.96 -3.50 14.00
N SER A 201 -29.19 -2.55 13.47
CA SER A 201 -28.00 -2.81 12.66
C SER A 201 -26.92 -3.63 13.41
N SER A 202 -26.85 -3.48 14.73
CA SER A 202 -25.95 -4.24 15.61
C SER A 202 -26.49 -5.62 16.03
N THR A 203 -27.77 -5.90 15.77
CA THR A 203 -28.41 -7.17 16.16
C THR A 203 -27.94 -8.27 15.22
N ARG A 204 -27.49 -9.41 15.77
CA ARG A 204 -27.05 -10.57 14.96
C ARG A 204 -28.26 -11.33 14.39
N TYR A 205 -28.11 -11.98 13.24
CA TYR A 205 -29.11 -12.94 12.77
C TYR A 205 -29.24 -14.05 13.84
N PRO A 206 -30.46 -14.43 14.27
CA PRO A 206 -30.60 -15.54 15.21
C PRO A 206 -30.00 -16.80 14.60
N HIS A 207 -28.98 -17.35 15.25
CA HIS A 207 -28.25 -18.51 14.75
C HIS A 207 -29.19 -19.71 14.56
N VAL A 208 -29.38 -20.12 13.30
CA VAL A 208 -30.01 -21.39 12.96
C VAL A 208 -28.89 -22.44 12.96
N VAL A 209 -28.82 -23.25 14.00
CA VAL A 209 -27.95 -24.44 14.00
C VAL A 209 -28.59 -25.45 13.06
N GLU A 210 -27.95 -25.74 11.94
CA GLU A 210 -28.37 -26.87 11.13
C GLU A 210 -28.23 -28.16 11.94
N PRO A 211 -29.21 -29.08 11.90
CA PRO A 211 -29.07 -30.35 12.60
C PRO A 211 -27.89 -31.11 11.98
N ILE A 212 -26.91 -31.45 12.82
CA ILE A 212 -25.72 -32.20 12.40
C ILE A 212 -26.15 -33.52 11.75
N SER A 213 -25.66 -33.79 10.54
CA SER A 213 -25.96 -35.04 9.85
C SER A 213 -25.05 -36.14 10.39
N ILE A 214 -25.61 -37.03 11.21
CA ILE A 214 -24.87 -38.20 11.69
C ILE A 214 -24.43 -39.11 10.54
N GLU A 215 -25.21 -39.17 9.45
CA GLU A 215 -24.88 -39.94 8.25
C GLU A 215 -23.54 -39.48 7.66
N ARG A 216 -23.29 -38.18 7.58
CA ARG A 216 -22.01 -37.65 7.06
C ARG A 216 -20.82 -38.05 7.94
N ILE A 217 -21.01 -38.12 9.26
CA ILE A 217 -19.99 -38.60 10.21
C ILE A 217 -19.72 -40.10 10.03
N ILE A 218 -20.79 -40.88 9.84
CA ILE A 218 -20.71 -42.32 9.56
C ILE A 218 -19.96 -42.56 8.25
N GLU A 219 -20.33 -41.86 7.18
CA GLU A 219 -19.65 -41.93 5.90
C GLU A 219 -18.16 -41.58 6.03
N ALA A 220 -17.83 -40.50 6.75
CA ALA A 220 -16.45 -40.12 7.00
C ALA A 220 -15.68 -41.21 7.75
N TYR A 221 -16.29 -41.87 8.73
CA TYR A 221 -15.69 -43.02 9.41
C TYR A 221 -15.42 -44.17 8.44
N VAL A 222 -16.44 -44.58 7.67
CA VAL A 222 -16.30 -45.69 6.70
C VAL A 222 -15.20 -45.39 5.69
N HIS A 223 -15.18 -44.19 5.10
CA HIS A 223 -14.15 -43.81 4.14
C HIS A 223 -12.73 -43.75 4.75
N THR A 224 -12.61 -43.46 6.04
CA THR A 224 -11.31 -43.33 6.73
C THR A 224 -10.67 -44.68 7.10
N PHE A 225 -11.50 -45.70 7.38
CA PHE A 225 -11.03 -47.01 7.84
C PHE A 225 -11.22 -48.14 6.81
N TYR A 226 -12.15 -47.99 5.87
CA TYR A 226 -12.52 -49.01 4.87
C TYR A 226 -12.46 -48.45 3.45
N LEU A 227 -11.28 -48.01 3.04
CA LEU A 227 -11.01 -47.50 1.69
C LEU A 227 -11.48 -48.50 0.62
N SER A 228 -12.23 -48.00 -0.38
CA SER A 228 -12.75 -48.77 -1.53
C SER A 228 -13.78 -49.86 -1.21
N ALA A 229 -14.27 -49.95 0.03
CA ALA A 229 -15.36 -50.87 0.38
C ALA A 229 -16.72 -50.29 -0.06
N SER A 230 -17.62 -51.17 -0.51
CA SER A 230 -19.03 -50.81 -0.67
C SER A 230 -19.71 -50.88 0.69
N PHE A 231 -20.58 -49.93 1.00
CA PHE A 231 -21.28 -49.89 2.27
C PHE A 231 -22.73 -49.44 2.08
N ASP A 232 -23.57 -49.86 3.02
CA ASP A 232 -24.96 -49.43 3.12
C ASP A 232 -25.20 -48.86 4.52
N ILE A 233 -25.99 -47.79 4.59
CA ILE A 233 -26.39 -47.12 5.84
C ILE A 233 -27.90 -47.24 5.94
N GLU A 234 -28.36 -48.13 6.83
CA GLU A 234 -29.78 -48.36 7.06
C GLU A 234 -30.24 -47.62 8.33
N PRO A 235 -31.15 -46.63 8.24
CA PRO A 235 -31.76 -46.02 9.40
C PRO A 235 -32.74 -47.01 10.05
N LEU A 236 -32.42 -47.47 11.26
CA LEU A 236 -33.26 -48.41 12.02
C LEU A 236 -34.41 -47.71 12.76
N THR A 237 -34.44 -46.38 12.76
CA THR A 237 -35.47 -45.57 13.40
C THR A 237 -36.30 -44.85 12.34
N LYS A 238 -37.58 -45.23 12.20
CA LYS A 238 -38.49 -44.67 11.17
C LYS A 238 -39.25 -43.40 11.62
N GLN A 239 -39.12 -43.01 12.89
CA GLN A 239 -39.98 -42.02 13.51
C GLN A 239 -39.22 -41.31 14.65
N LYS A 240 -39.22 -39.96 14.68
CA LYS A 240 -38.50 -39.08 15.64
C LYS A 240 -39.04 -39.13 17.08
N PHE A 241 -39.49 -40.28 17.55
CA PHE A 241 -39.94 -40.41 18.93
C PHE A 241 -38.66 -40.35 19.79
N HIS A 242 -38.54 -39.29 20.60
CA HIS A 242 -37.40 -39.02 21.50
C HIS A 242 -36.11 -38.45 20.89
N ASN A 243 -36.11 -38.01 19.63
CA ASN A 243 -35.02 -37.24 19.00
C ASN A 243 -33.62 -37.91 19.01
N TYR A 244 -33.53 -39.24 19.06
CA TYR A 244 -32.29 -39.97 18.76
C TYR A 244 -32.32 -40.54 17.34
N GLN A 245 -31.14 -40.86 16.81
CA GLN A 245 -31.00 -41.52 15.52
C GLN A 245 -30.18 -42.79 15.70
N LEU A 246 -30.64 -43.90 15.13
CA LEU A 246 -29.91 -45.17 15.11
C LEU A 246 -29.75 -45.64 13.66
N HIS A 247 -28.51 -45.91 13.28
CA HIS A 247 -28.12 -46.40 11.96
C HIS A 247 -27.36 -47.72 12.09
N LYS A 248 -27.68 -48.65 11.21
CA LYS A 248 -26.88 -49.85 10.96
C LYS A 248 -26.01 -49.60 9.74
N VAL A 249 -24.74 -49.96 9.84
CA VAL A 249 -23.77 -49.81 8.75
C VAL A 249 -23.25 -51.20 8.40
N SER A 250 -23.45 -51.61 7.16
CA SER A 250 -22.96 -52.90 6.66
C SER A 250 -21.91 -52.66 5.58
N ILE A 251 -20.69 -53.15 5.80
CA ILE A 251 -19.52 -52.91 4.95
C ILE A 251 -19.12 -54.21 4.25
N LYS A 252 -19.04 -54.18 2.92
CA LYS A 252 -18.55 -55.30 2.09
C LYS A 252 -17.20 -54.93 1.48
N ILE A 253 -16.18 -55.70 1.88
CA ILE A 253 -14.81 -55.52 1.37
C ILE A 253 -14.67 -56.21 0.00
N ASN A 254 -15.12 -57.47 -0.13
CA ASN A 254 -15.15 -58.24 -1.39
C ASN A 254 -16.47 -59.01 -1.52
N GLU A 255 -16.87 -59.43 -2.73
CA GLU A 255 -18.15 -60.15 -2.98
C GLU A 255 -18.29 -61.48 -2.21
N HIS A 256 -17.18 -62.07 -1.77
CA HIS A 256 -17.14 -63.37 -1.12
C HIS A 256 -16.95 -63.33 0.40
N THR A 257 -16.81 -62.15 1.01
CA THR A 257 -16.67 -62.02 2.47
C THR A 257 -17.99 -61.67 3.14
N LYS A 258 -18.24 -62.21 4.34
CA LYS A 258 -19.37 -61.75 5.17
C LYS A 258 -19.19 -60.26 5.46
N PRO A 259 -20.28 -59.46 5.36
CA PRO A 259 -20.21 -58.03 5.64
C PRO A 259 -19.87 -57.78 7.12
N ILE A 260 -19.05 -56.76 7.35
CA ILE A 260 -18.76 -56.26 8.69
C ILE A 260 -19.88 -55.30 9.06
N GLU A 261 -20.50 -55.48 10.23
CA GLU A 261 -21.64 -54.68 10.66
C GLU A 261 -21.32 -53.86 11.92
N PHE A 262 -21.74 -52.60 11.92
CA PHE A 262 -21.62 -51.68 13.04
C PHE A 262 -22.96 -50.97 13.28
N LYS A 263 -23.14 -50.48 14.51
CA LYS A 263 -24.28 -49.61 14.83
C LYS A 263 -23.80 -48.24 15.31
N PHE A 264 -24.45 -47.20 14.82
CA PHE A 264 -24.20 -45.81 15.23
C PHE A 264 -25.46 -45.24 15.86
N ILE A 265 -25.34 -44.77 17.09
CA ILE A 265 -26.40 -44.09 17.82
C ILE A 265 -25.98 -42.64 18.01
N TYR A 266 -26.87 -41.71 17.67
CA TYR A 266 -26.69 -40.28 17.95
C TYR A 266 -27.74 -39.79 18.93
N PHE A 267 -27.29 -39.30 20.07
CA PHE A 267 -28.10 -38.55 21.01
C PHE A 267 -27.83 -37.06 20.82
N SER A 268 -28.81 -36.38 20.26
CA SER A 268 -28.82 -34.93 20.11
C SER A 268 -29.05 -34.23 21.46
N ARG A 269 -28.88 -32.91 21.48
CA ARG A 269 -29.22 -32.05 22.64
C ARG A 269 -30.65 -32.25 23.14
N LYS A 270 -31.55 -32.66 22.24
CA LYS A 270 -32.99 -32.88 22.51
C LYS A 270 -33.33 -34.29 22.96
N THR A 271 -32.35 -35.18 23.01
CA THR A 271 -32.59 -36.60 23.30
C THR A 271 -32.84 -36.82 24.79
N SER A 272 -33.94 -37.52 25.09
CA SER A 272 -34.23 -38.00 26.45
C SER A 272 -33.48 -39.30 26.70
N GLN A 273 -32.34 -39.24 27.38
CA GLN A 273 -31.39 -40.36 27.54
C GLN A 273 -32.04 -41.66 28.06
N GLU A 274 -32.64 -41.64 29.26
CA GLU A 274 -33.26 -42.84 29.84
C GLU A 274 -34.35 -43.45 28.97
N LYS A 275 -35.24 -42.61 28.42
CA LYS A 275 -36.32 -43.06 27.54
C LYS A 275 -35.79 -43.72 26.27
N SER A 276 -34.77 -43.11 25.66
CA SER A 276 -34.16 -43.63 24.44
C SER A 276 -33.43 -44.95 24.70
N ILE A 277 -32.72 -45.07 25.83
CA ILE A 277 -32.06 -46.33 26.23
C ILE A 277 -33.10 -47.45 26.46
N ASN A 278 -34.20 -47.13 27.15
CA ASN A 278 -35.29 -48.08 27.37
C ASN A 278 -35.89 -48.56 26.06
N GLU A 279 -36.18 -47.64 25.13
CA GLU A 279 -36.74 -47.98 23.83
C GLU A 279 -35.80 -48.85 22.99
N ILE A 280 -34.51 -48.54 22.96
CA ILE A 280 -33.49 -49.34 22.27
C ILE A 280 -33.47 -50.78 22.81
N TYR A 281 -33.62 -50.94 24.13
CA TYR A 281 -33.70 -52.23 24.79
C TYR A 281 -35.01 -52.96 24.49
N ASP A 282 -36.15 -52.30 24.69
CA ASP A 282 -37.49 -52.88 24.57
C ASP A 282 -37.76 -53.34 23.13
N ASN A 283 -37.30 -52.58 22.14
CA ASN A 283 -37.41 -52.92 20.72
C ASN A 283 -36.30 -53.84 20.21
N LYS A 284 -35.39 -54.31 21.08
CA LYS A 284 -34.26 -55.21 20.74
C LYS A 284 -33.40 -54.68 19.58
N LEU A 285 -33.18 -53.37 19.56
CA LEU A 285 -32.41 -52.72 18.49
C LEU A 285 -30.90 -52.96 18.61
N LEU A 286 -30.44 -53.42 19.78
CA LEU A 286 -29.07 -53.89 20.05
C LEU A 286 -29.07 -55.35 20.51
N THR A 287 -28.04 -56.08 20.13
CA THR A 287 -27.77 -57.49 20.43
C THR A 287 -26.36 -57.65 21.01
N ASN A 288 -26.08 -58.79 21.63
CA ASN A 288 -24.81 -59.04 22.35
C ASN A 288 -23.57 -59.16 21.44
N GLU A 289 -23.75 -59.20 20.12
CA GLU A 289 -22.65 -59.30 19.14
C GLU A 289 -22.35 -57.95 18.47
N ASP A 290 -23.14 -56.91 18.75
CA ASP A 290 -23.01 -55.62 18.10
C ASP A 290 -21.83 -54.80 18.66
N VAL A 291 -21.04 -54.23 17.74
CA VAL A 291 -20.10 -53.13 18.03
C VAL A 291 -20.83 -51.82 17.79
N CYS A 292 -20.98 -51.01 18.84
CA CYS A 292 -21.80 -49.80 18.80
C CYS A 292 -20.99 -48.54 19.12
N PHE A 293 -21.08 -47.53 18.24
CA PHE A 293 -20.58 -46.18 18.48
C PHE A 293 -21.73 -45.27 18.92
N LEU A 294 -21.63 -44.76 20.15
CA LEU A 294 -22.60 -43.79 20.68
C LEU A 294 -22.00 -42.39 20.65
N ILE A 295 -22.57 -41.54 19.81
CA ILE A 295 -22.17 -40.16 19.59
C ILE A 295 -23.14 -39.24 20.32
N LEU A 296 -22.58 -38.32 21.11
CA LEU A 296 -23.33 -37.44 21.99
C LEU A 296 -23.00 -35.98 21.71
N ASP A 297 -24.01 -35.11 21.78
CA ASP A 297 -23.73 -33.69 21.97
C ASP A 297 -23.08 -33.43 23.34
N ARG A 298 -22.37 -32.32 23.46
CA ARG A 298 -21.68 -31.95 24.72
C ARG A 298 -22.65 -31.45 25.78
N HIS A 299 -23.72 -30.79 25.35
CA HIS A 299 -24.72 -30.17 26.22
C HIS A 299 -26.13 -30.56 25.77
N ASN A 300 -27.05 -30.67 26.72
CA ASN A 300 -28.48 -30.86 26.45
C ASN A 300 -29.15 -29.53 26.06
N ASP A 301 -30.45 -29.57 25.74
CA ASP A 301 -31.26 -28.37 25.41
C ASP A 301 -31.34 -27.33 26.55
N LYS A 302 -30.97 -27.71 27.78
CA LYS A 302 -30.90 -26.82 28.95
C LYS A 302 -29.49 -26.25 29.18
N GLY A 303 -28.51 -26.61 28.33
CA GLY A 303 -27.11 -26.19 28.46
C GLY A 303 -26.29 -27.03 29.44
N GLU A 304 -26.88 -28.03 30.10
CA GLU A 304 -26.18 -28.88 31.06
C GLU A 304 -25.30 -29.90 30.33
N PRO A 305 -24.10 -30.21 30.84
CA PRO A 305 -23.20 -31.16 30.21
C PRO A 305 -23.78 -32.57 30.23
N ILE A 306 -23.69 -33.26 29.08
CA ILE A 306 -24.09 -34.66 28.96
C ILE A 306 -22.94 -35.54 29.45
N SER A 307 -23.18 -36.37 30.47
CA SER A 307 -22.15 -37.24 31.03
C SER A 307 -22.04 -38.56 30.25
N LYS A 308 -20.88 -38.78 29.61
CA LYS A 308 -20.59 -40.05 28.92
C LYS A 308 -20.62 -41.25 29.88
N LEU A 309 -19.94 -41.13 31.02
CA LEU A 309 -19.83 -42.19 32.01
C LEU A 309 -21.21 -42.64 32.51
N LYS A 310 -22.12 -41.69 32.75
CA LYS A 310 -23.49 -42.03 33.17
C LYS A 310 -24.22 -42.82 32.08
N ILE A 311 -24.18 -42.36 30.83
CA ILE A 311 -24.87 -43.03 29.73
C ILE A 311 -24.26 -44.41 29.45
N GLU A 312 -22.93 -44.49 29.44
CA GLU A 312 -22.19 -45.74 29.25
C GLU A 312 -22.56 -46.76 30.32
N ASN A 313 -22.57 -46.36 31.59
CA ASN A 313 -22.98 -47.22 32.70
C ASN A 313 -24.45 -47.62 32.58
N SER A 314 -25.35 -46.69 32.26
CA SER A 314 -26.78 -47.01 32.10
C SER A 314 -27.03 -48.03 30.99
N ILE A 315 -26.33 -47.93 29.86
CA ILE A 315 -26.45 -48.92 28.78
C ILE A 315 -25.81 -50.25 29.21
N LYS A 316 -24.61 -50.23 29.79
CA LYS A 316 -23.93 -51.43 30.27
C LYS A 316 -24.74 -52.19 31.33
N GLU A 317 -25.38 -51.48 32.27
CA GLU A 317 -26.28 -52.05 33.27
C GLU A 317 -27.52 -52.67 32.61
N LYS A 318 -28.19 -51.93 31.72
CA LYS A 318 -29.40 -52.37 31.02
C LYS A 318 -29.16 -53.63 30.17
N PHE A 319 -27.99 -53.72 29.55
CA PHE A 319 -27.58 -54.83 28.68
C PHE A 319 -26.61 -55.83 29.35
N SER A 320 -26.45 -55.79 30.68
CA SER A 320 -25.62 -56.74 31.45
C SER A 320 -24.17 -56.89 30.97
N ASN A 321 -23.52 -55.80 30.55
CA ASN A 321 -22.16 -55.78 29.97
C ASN A 321 -21.98 -56.61 28.68
N LYS A 322 -23.06 -56.98 27.99
CA LYS A 322 -22.99 -57.84 26.80
C LYS A 322 -22.83 -57.09 25.48
N VAL A 323 -22.90 -55.76 25.47
CA VAL A 323 -22.75 -54.92 24.26
C VAL A 323 -21.42 -54.16 24.34
N ASP A 324 -20.61 -54.22 23.28
CA ASP A 324 -19.40 -53.39 23.16
C ASP A 324 -19.80 -51.99 22.68
N ILE A 325 -19.86 -51.05 23.62
CA ILE A 325 -20.27 -49.67 23.35
C ILE A 325 -19.11 -48.69 23.58
N LYS A 326 -18.83 -47.88 22.58
CA LYS A 326 -17.83 -46.81 22.64
C LYS A 326 -18.54 -45.46 22.60
N VAL A 327 -18.39 -44.68 23.66
CA VAL A 327 -19.11 -43.43 23.87
C VAL A 327 -18.20 -42.22 23.63
N TYR A 328 -18.61 -41.34 22.72
CA TYR A 328 -17.86 -40.14 22.37
C TYR A 328 -18.76 -38.92 22.38
N HIS A 329 -18.20 -37.77 22.78
CA HIS A 329 -18.78 -36.52 22.31
C HIS A 329 -18.46 -36.35 20.83
N ILE A 330 -19.33 -35.66 20.09
CA ILE A 330 -19.15 -35.47 18.67
C ILE A 330 -17.78 -34.86 18.30
N ASN A 331 -17.30 -33.92 19.11
CA ASN A 331 -15.99 -33.30 18.90
C ASN A 331 -14.82 -34.25 19.08
N GLU A 332 -14.94 -35.16 20.04
CA GLU A 332 -13.91 -36.15 20.31
C GLU A 332 -13.94 -37.24 19.26
N PHE A 333 -15.12 -37.67 18.79
CA PHE A 333 -15.20 -38.63 17.70
C PHE A 333 -14.51 -38.10 16.43
N ILE A 334 -14.78 -36.83 16.09
CA ILE A 334 -14.17 -36.19 14.93
C ILE A 334 -12.64 -36.09 15.07
N VAL A 335 -12.12 -35.75 16.25
CA VAL A 335 -10.67 -35.54 16.43
C VAL A 335 -9.93 -36.83 16.74
N ASP A 336 -10.39 -37.57 17.74
CA ASP A 336 -9.67 -38.69 18.32
C ASP A 336 -9.92 -40.00 17.55
N VAL A 337 -10.98 -40.08 16.73
CA VAL A 337 -11.26 -41.25 15.87
C VAL A 337 -10.99 -40.91 14.40
N LEU A 338 -11.69 -39.93 13.81
CA LEU A 338 -11.49 -39.61 12.39
C LEU A 338 -10.12 -38.95 12.13
N GLY A 339 -9.66 -38.12 13.06
CA GLY A 339 -8.40 -37.38 12.96
C GLY A 339 -7.16 -38.11 13.46
N GLU A 340 -7.30 -39.29 14.08
CA GLU A 340 -6.24 -39.93 14.86
C GLU A 340 -4.93 -40.09 14.08
N LYS A 341 -5.03 -40.52 12.81
CA LYS A 341 -3.89 -40.90 11.99
C LYS A 341 -3.02 -39.72 11.56
N ILE A 342 -3.60 -38.52 11.44
CA ILE A 342 -2.88 -37.30 11.05
C ILE A 342 -2.40 -36.51 12.28
N PHE A 343 -3.21 -36.47 13.33
CA PHE A 343 -2.94 -35.63 14.50
C PHE A 343 -1.86 -36.15 15.44
N LYS A 344 -1.43 -37.40 15.25
CA LYS A 344 -0.30 -38.01 15.95
C LYS A 344 1.04 -37.84 15.22
N VAL A 345 1.05 -37.28 14.01
CA VAL A 345 2.28 -37.10 13.24
C VAL A 345 2.98 -35.82 13.68
N GLU A 346 4.25 -35.94 14.07
CA GLU A 346 5.10 -34.80 14.44
C GLU A 346 5.43 -33.93 13.21
N ASN A 347 5.70 -32.63 13.44
CA ASN A 347 6.16 -31.66 12.41
C ASN A 347 5.18 -31.30 11.28
N ILE A 348 3.89 -31.59 11.42
CA ILE A 348 2.85 -31.12 10.49
C ILE A 348 2.27 -29.77 10.92
N PHE A 349 2.02 -29.62 12.22
CA PHE A 349 1.33 -28.46 12.76
C PHE A 349 2.29 -27.31 13.02
N PHE A 350 1.80 -26.08 12.88
CA PHE A 350 2.58 -24.87 13.10
C PHE A 350 3.26 -24.91 14.45
N ASP A 351 4.59 -24.81 14.50
CA ASP A 351 5.35 -24.75 15.74
C ASP A 351 6.56 -23.81 15.61
N LYS A 352 6.29 -22.51 15.65
CA LYS A 352 7.30 -21.47 15.63
C LYS A 352 7.26 -20.63 16.90
N ASN A 353 8.40 -20.03 17.22
CA ASN A 353 8.50 -18.95 18.19
C ASN A 353 8.20 -17.60 17.54
N GLY A 354 7.71 -16.66 18.34
CA GLY A 354 7.41 -15.29 17.89
C GLY A 354 8.67 -14.49 17.57
N MET A 355 8.52 -13.44 16.77
CA MET A 355 9.60 -12.50 16.47
C MET A 355 9.66 -11.41 17.56
N PRO A 356 10.76 -11.28 18.32
CA PRO A 356 10.90 -10.27 19.37
C PRO A 356 10.67 -8.83 18.88
N GLU A 357 11.15 -8.53 17.68
CA GLU A 357 11.08 -7.23 17.02
C GLU A 357 9.76 -6.95 16.29
N PHE A 358 8.74 -7.80 16.45
CA PHE A 358 7.46 -7.64 15.76
C PHE A 358 6.77 -6.32 16.13
N ILE A 359 6.28 -5.61 15.11
CA ILE A 359 5.45 -4.42 15.22
C ILE A 359 4.09 -4.73 14.60
N VAL A 360 3.01 -4.45 15.34
CA VAL A 360 1.65 -4.71 14.87
C VAL A 360 1.29 -3.68 13.78
N PRO A 361 0.91 -4.12 12.58
CA PRO A 361 0.51 -3.21 11.50
C PRO A 361 -0.87 -2.59 11.78
N ASN A 362 -1.08 -1.40 11.22
CA ASN A 362 -2.38 -0.73 11.20
C ASN A 362 -3.26 -1.30 10.07
N ILE A 363 -4.58 -1.12 10.17
CA ILE A 363 -5.55 -1.56 9.15
C ILE A 363 -6.03 -0.36 8.31
N LYS A 364 -6.35 -0.56 7.03
CA LYS A 364 -7.09 0.43 6.23
C LYS A 364 -8.52 0.60 6.78
N ASP A 365 -9.00 1.84 6.78
CA ASP A 365 -10.38 2.20 7.18
C ASP A 365 -10.81 1.81 8.60
N SER A 366 -9.86 1.53 9.50
CA SER A 366 -10.12 1.25 10.90
C SER A 366 -9.03 1.80 11.80
N SER A 367 -9.41 2.28 12.98
CA SER A 367 -8.47 2.65 14.05
C SER A 367 -8.01 1.44 14.87
N LYS A 368 -8.57 0.24 14.62
CA LYS A 368 -8.19 -1.00 15.30
C LYS A 368 -6.89 -1.56 14.73
N GLN A 369 -6.11 -2.21 15.59
CA GLN A 369 -4.94 -2.98 15.19
C GLN A 369 -5.34 -4.32 14.57
N ALA A 370 -4.53 -4.82 13.62
CA ALA A 370 -4.81 -6.06 12.89
C ALA A 370 -5.05 -7.28 13.81
N THR A 371 -4.24 -7.43 14.84
CA THR A 371 -4.34 -8.54 15.80
C THR A 371 -5.68 -8.55 16.55
N PHE A 372 -6.20 -7.37 16.89
CA PHE A 372 -7.48 -7.24 17.59
C PHE A 372 -8.65 -7.64 16.69
N ALA A 373 -8.66 -7.18 15.43
CA ALA A 373 -9.68 -7.58 14.46
C ALA A 373 -9.69 -9.10 14.20
N MET A 374 -8.50 -9.73 14.16
CA MET A 374 -8.41 -11.18 14.04
C MET A 374 -8.91 -11.91 15.30
N SER A 375 -8.64 -11.38 16.50
CA SER A 375 -9.19 -11.94 17.74
C SER A 375 -10.71 -11.85 17.77
N GLU A 376 -11.31 -10.72 17.38
CA GLU A 376 -12.77 -10.58 17.25
C GLU A 376 -13.35 -11.60 16.26
N TRP A 377 -12.71 -11.77 15.09
CA TRP A 377 -13.13 -12.77 14.11
C TRP A 377 -13.09 -14.21 14.63
N LEU A 378 -12.10 -14.59 15.43
CA LEU A 378 -12.02 -15.95 15.97
C LEU A 378 -13.19 -16.29 16.90
N GLU A 379 -13.72 -15.29 17.62
CA GLU A 379 -14.83 -15.47 18.56
C GLU A 379 -16.20 -15.51 17.87
N GLU A 380 -16.27 -15.12 16.61
CA GLU A 380 -17.53 -15.11 15.86
C GLU A 380 -17.84 -16.46 15.21
N GLU A 381 -19.05 -16.96 15.41
CA GLU A 381 -19.57 -18.14 14.70
C GLU A 381 -20.06 -17.74 13.30
N ASN A 382 -19.99 -18.66 12.33
CA ASN A 382 -20.41 -18.45 10.92
C ASN A 382 -19.59 -17.48 10.08
N TYR A 383 -18.39 -17.12 10.51
CA TYR A 383 -17.41 -16.39 9.69
C TYR A 383 -16.23 -17.32 9.39
N PRO A 384 -16.35 -18.18 8.36
CA PRO A 384 -15.40 -19.26 8.09
C PRO A 384 -14.07 -18.76 7.51
N LEU A 385 -14.07 -17.59 6.87
CA LEU A 385 -12.93 -17.08 6.12
C LEU A 385 -12.55 -15.67 6.57
N ILE A 386 -11.26 -15.46 6.81
CA ILE A 386 -10.66 -14.14 6.88
C ILE A 386 -9.54 -14.02 5.86
N VAL A 387 -9.53 -12.91 5.13
CA VAL A 387 -8.52 -12.59 4.14
C VAL A 387 -7.72 -11.39 4.61
N ILE A 388 -6.40 -11.54 4.61
CA ILE A 388 -5.46 -10.47 4.92
C ILE A 388 -4.82 -10.06 3.60
N ASP A 389 -5.13 -8.85 3.15
CA ASP A 389 -4.64 -8.28 1.91
C ASP A 389 -3.65 -7.12 2.15
N GLY A 390 -3.00 -6.70 1.07
CA GLY A 390 -2.08 -5.58 1.04
C GLY A 390 -0.88 -5.83 0.13
N ILE A 391 -0.05 -4.83 -0.07
CA ILE A 391 1.06 -4.88 -1.02
C ILE A 391 2.12 -5.94 -0.67
N GLY A 392 2.96 -6.29 -1.65
CA GLY A 392 4.12 -7.15 -1.44
C GLY A 392 5.08 -6.58 -0.39
N GLY A 393 5.43 -7.37 0.64
CA GLY A 393 6.37 -6.94 1.67
C GLY A 393 5.79 -6.11 2.83
N ILE A 394 4.45 -5.94 2.85
CA ILE A 394 3.74 -5.21 3.93
C ILE A 394 3.70 -5.96 5.29
N GLY A 395 4.13 -7.23 5.31
CA GLY A 395 4.19 -8.02 6.54
C GLY A 395 2.97 -8.93 6.82
N LYS A 396 2.18 -9.30 5.81
CA LYS A 396 1.02 -10.22 5.95
C LYS A 396 1.38 -11.54 6.64
N THR A 397 2.34 -12.28 6.08
CA THR A 397 2.86 -13.53 6.64
C THR A 397 3.34 -13.34 8.07
N THR A 398 4.16 -12.31 8.31
CA THR A 398 4.71 -11.99 9.64
C THR A 398 3.62 -11.68 10.66
N MET A 399 2.56 -10.98 10.25
CA MET A 399 1.41 -10.66 11.09
C MET A 399 0.66 -11.93 11.49
N VAL A 400 0.37 -12.80 10.51
CA VAL A 400 -0.31 -14.08 10.77
C VAL A 400 0.53 -14.98 11.65
N GLU A 401 1.82 -15.17 11.36
CA GLU A 401 2.70 -16.00 12.18
C GLU A 401 2.74 -15.53 13.64
N ASN A 402 2.91 -14.22 13.89
CA ASN A 402 2.91 -13.69 15.25
C ASN A 402 1.53 -13.81 15.94
N PHE A 403 0.44 -13.67 15.18
CA PHE A 403 -0.90 -13.93 15.71
C PHE A 403 -1.05 -15.39 16.15
N LEU A 404 -0.64 -16.35 15.34
CA LEU A 404 -0.70 -17.78 15.68
C LEU A 404 0.16 -18.14 16.90
N VAL A 405 1.35 -17.53 17.02
CA VAL A 405 2.19 -17.67 18.23
C VAL A 405 1.44 -17.17 19.47
N SER A 406 0.77 -16.02 19.36
CA SER A 406 -0.01 -15.48 20.48
C SER A 406 -1.20 -16.37 20.89
N LEU A 407 -1.83 -17.04 19.91
CA LEU A 407 -2.92 -17.99 20.18
C LEU A 407 -2.43 -19.23 20.93
N LYS A 408 -1.29 -19.79 20.51
CA LYS A 408 -0.66 -20.91 21.21
C LYS A 408 -0.33 -20.57 22.66
N GLN A 409 0.29 -19.40 22.89
CA GLN A 409 0.65 -18.95 24.23
C GLN A 409 -0.58 -18.76 25.13
N LYS A 410 -1.68 -18.24 24.58
CA LYS A 410 -2.95 -18.05 25.30
C LYS A 410 -3.80 -19.32 25.42
N ARG A 411 -3.41 -20.44 24.79
CA ARG A 411 -4.16 -21.72 24.75
C ARG A 411 -5.62 -21.56 24.30
N VAL A 412 -5.86 -20.73 23.28
CA VAL A 412 -7.21 -20.41 22.79
C VAL A 412 -7.71 -21.49 21.82
N GLY A 413 -8.78 -22.19 22.20
CA GLY A 413 -9.80 -22.83 21.33
C GLY A 413 -9.39 -23.97 20.38
N TYR A 414 -8.32 -23.80 19.62
CA TYR A 414 -7.91 -24.69 18.53
C TYR A 414 -6.83 -25.66 19.00
N LYS A 415 -7.08 -26.96 18.81
CA LYS A 415 -6.12 -28.02 19.17
C LYS A 415 -4.99 -28.12 18.14
N TYR A 416 -5.28 -27.84 16.87
CA TYR A 416 -4.34 -27.98 15.76
C TYR A 416 -4.35 -26.78 14.83
N ILE A 417 -3.18 -26.35 14.38
CA ILE A 417 -2.99 -25.24 13.44
C ILE A 417 -2.20 -25.78 12.25
N LEU A 418 -2.80 -25.79 11.06
CA LEU A 418 -2.15 -26.18 9.82
C LEU A 418 -1.76 -24.93 9.04
N PHE A 419 -0.45 -24.68 8.92
CA PHE A 419 0.09 -23.54 8.20
C PHE A 419 0.70 -23.99 6.88
N VAL A 420 0.04 -23.65 5.78
CA VAL A 420 0.43 -24.04 4.42
C VAL A 420 0.97 -22.82 3.70
N LYS A 421 2.23 -22.90 3.28
CA LYS A 421 2.83 -21.91 2.39
C LYS A 421 2.53 -22.25 0.94
N SER A 422 2.06 -21.26 0.19
CA SER A 422 1.70 -21.43 -1.22
C SER A 422 2.87 -21.86 -2.11
N GLU A 423 4.10 -21.46 -1.76
CA GLU A 423 5.32 -21.91 -2.44
C GLU A 423 5.47 -23.45 -2.45
N GLU A 424 5.17 -24.10 -1.32
CA GLU A 424 5.23 -25.57 -1.19
C GLU A 424 4.22 -26.23 -2.15
N ILE A 425 3.05 -25.62 -2.32
CA ILE A 425 2.00 -26.08 -3.23
C ILE A 425 2.45 -25.94 -4.69
N VAL A 426 2.95 -24.76 -5.08
CA VAL A 426 3.36 -24.49 -6.48
C VAL A 426 4.48 -25.43 -6.93
N GLN A 427 5.49 -25.69 -6.09
CA GLN A 427 6.61 -26.57 -6.43
C GLN A 427 6.14 -28.01 -6.75
N SER A 428 5.16 -28.50 -6.00
CA SER A 428 4.67 -29.88 -6.14
C SER A 428 3.79 -30.14 -7.36
N ILE A 429 3.07 -29.14 -7.83
CA ILE A 429 2.20 -29.24 -9.01
C ILE A 429 3.00 -29.17 -10.32
N GLN A 430 4.22 -28.62 -10.29
CA GLN A 430 5.05 -28.53 -11.48
C GLN A 430 5.63 -29.88 -11.94
N GLY A 431 5.50 -30.94 -11.14
CA GLY A 431 5.87 -32.32 -11.51
C GLY A 431 4.71 -33.20 -12.01
N ASP A 432 3.46 -32.88 -11.63
CA ASP A 432 2.25 -33.64 -11.99
C ASP A 432 1.37 -32.78 -12.93
N THR A 433 1.36 -33.11 -14.22
CA THR A 433 0.85 -32.23 -15.30
C THR A 433 -0.66 -32.00 -15.36
N ALA A 434 -1.50 -32.53 -14.45
CA ALA A 434 -2.95 -32.60 -14.66
C ALA A 434 -3.88 -32.17 -13.51
N GLN A 435 -3.40 -31.78 -12.31
CA GLN A 435 -4.32 -31.43 -11.20
C GLN A 435 -4.74 -29.95 -11.25
N SER A 436 -6.05 -29.70 -11.46
CA SER A 436 -6.70 -28.44 -11.10
C SER A 436 -6.94 -28.40 -9.59
N ILE A 437 -6.93 -27.20 -9.01
CA ILE A 437 -7.33 -26.98 -7.63
C ILE A 437 -8.68 -26.27 -7.65
N GLU A 438 -9.68 -26.92 -7.08
CA GLU A 438 -11.08 -26.46 -7.05
C GLU A 438 -11.64 -26.50 -5.63
N HIS A 439 -11.10 -27.35 -4.76
CA HIS A 439 -11.59 -27.54 -3.39
C HIS A 439 -10.47 -27.30 -2.36
N ILE A 440 -10.81 -26.80 -1.17
CA ILE A 440 -9.82 -26.61 -0.08
C ILE A 440 -9.12 -27.91 0.36
N PHE A 441 -9.77 -29.05 0.13
CA PHE A 441 -9.18 -30.37 0.37
C PHE A 441 -8.01 -30.67 -0.58
N ASP A 442 -8.02 -30.15 -1.81
CA ASP A 442 -6.94 -30.36 -2.78
C ASP A 442 -5.64 -29.74 -2.26
N PHE A 443 -5.71 -28.55 -1.67
CA PHE A 443 -4.58 -27.90 -1.00
C PHE A 443 -4.02 -28.76 0.13
N TYR A 444 -4.88 -29.29 0.99
CA TYR A 444 -4.47 -30.17 2.08
C TYR A 444 -3.78 -31.43 1.53
N LYS A 445 -4.38 -32.08 0.52
CA LYS A 445 -3.84 -33.30 -0.09
C LYS A 445 -2.46 -33.08 -0.69
N ILE A 446 -2.27 -31.96 -1.40
CA ILE A 446 -0.99 -31.58 -1.99
C ILE A 446 0.06 -31.32 -0.89
N PHE A 447 -0.30 -30.56 0.14
CA PHE A 447 0.58 -30.28 1.28
C PHE A 447 1.04 -31.57 1.97
N ILE A 448 0.13 -32.50 2.23
CA ILE A 448 0.44 -33.77 2.87
C ILE A 448 1.35 -34.66 2.00
N LYS A 449 1.11 -34.70 0.68
CA LYS A 449 1.98 -35.41 -0.27
C LYS A 449 3.41 -34.88 -0.23
N ASN A 450 3.58 -33.56 -0.11
CA ASN A 450 4.90 -32.92 -0.01
C ASN A 450 5.66 -33.26 1.27
N LYS A 451 4.95 -33.57 2.36
CA LYS A 451 5.55 -34.07 3.60
C LYS A 451 5.91 -35.55 3.55
N ALA A 452 5.82 -36.19 2.37
CA ALA A 452 6.13 -37.59 2.11
C ALA A 452 5.38 -38.58 3.03
N LEU A 453 4.19 -38.19 3.50
CA LEU A 453 3.37 -39.05 4.34
C LEU A 453 2.72 -40.13 3.49
N LYS A 454 2.69 -41.36 4.00
CA LYS A 454 1.96 -42.46 3.36
C LYS A 454 0.46 -42.15 3.36
N ASN A 455 -0.24 -42.61 2.32
CA ASN A 455 -1.69 -42.41 2.16
C ASN A 455 -2.51 -42.85 3.38
N GLU A 456 -2.02 -43.83 4.15
CA GLU A 456 -2.66 -44.30 5.38
C GLU A 456 -2.76 -43.24 6.50
N HIS A 457 -1.94 -42.18 6.46
CA HIS A 457 -1.95 -41.08 7.42
C HIS A 457 -2.75 -39.85 6.96
N CYS A 458 -3.41 -39.92 5.80
CA CYS A 458 -4.15 -38.79 5.22
C CYS A 458 -5.61 -38.80 5.65
N LEU A 459 -6.18 -37.62 5.91
CA LEU A 459 -7.63 -37.48 6.03
C LEU A 459 -8.29 -37.69 4.68
N THR A 460 -9.46 -38.33 4.70
CA THR A 460 -10.39 -38.29 3.56
C THR A 460 -11.02 -36.91 3.46
N GLN A 461 -11.58 -36.56 2.30
CA GLN A 461 -12.23 -35.26 2.10
C GLN A 461 -13.32 -34.99 3.14
N LYS A 462 -14.22 -35.96 3.37
CA LYS A 462 -15.29 -35.84 4.37
C LYS A 462 -14.74 -35.69 5.79
N ALA A 463 -13.71 -36.45 6.16
CA ALA A 463 -13.08 -36.33 7.46
C ALA A 463 -12.41 -34.96 7.65
N PHE A 464 -11.72 -34.46 6.62
CA PHE A 464 -11.12 -33.13 6.62
C PHE A 464 -12.15 -32.02 6.81
N GLU A 465 -13.26 -32.04 6.07
CA GLU A 465 -14.35 -31.07 6.18
C GLU A 465 -14.96 -31.05 7.58
N LEU A 466 -15.19 -32.23 8.19
CA LEU A 466 -15.72 -32.33 9.56
C LEU A 466 -14.73 -31.81 10.61
N VAL A 467 -13.46 -32.14 10.46
CA VAL A 467 -12.37 -31.69 11.35
C VAL A 467 -12.21 -30.17 11.31
N LEU A 468 -12.22 -29.59 10.11
CA LEU A 468 -12.13 -28.15 9.89
C LEU A 468 -13.40 -27.46 10.38
N GLY A 469 -14.59 -27.99 10.05
CA GLY A 469 -15.86 -27.39 10.39
C GLY A 469 -16.13 -27.32 11.88
N ASN A 470 -15.71 -28.34 12.64
CA ASN A 470 -15.91 -28.38 14.09
C ASN A 470 -14.98 -27.44 14.89
N GLY A 471 -14.08 -26.71 14.21
CA GLY A 471 -13.20 -25.74 14.86
C GLY A 471 -12.08 -26.34 15.69
N ASN A 472 -11.71 -27.60 15.45
CA ASN A 472 -10.53 -28.20 16.09
C ASN A 472 -9.25 -27.93 15.30
N LEU A 473 -9.39 -27.61 14.01
CA LEU A 473 -8.32 -27.29 13.07
C LEU A 473 -8.49 -25.83 12.60
N LEU A 474 -7.45 -25.02 12.78
CA LEU A 474 -7.31 -23.72 12.13
C LEU A 474 -6.43 -23.91 10.89
N LEU A 475 -6.95 -23.59 9.71
CA LEU A 475 -6.19 -23.66 8.46
C LEU A 475 -5.70 -22.26 8.06
N VAL A 476 -4.41 -22.16 7.77
CA VAL A 476 -3.78 -20.92 7.29
C VAL A 476 -3.14 -21.19 5.95
N LEU A 477 -3.53 -20.40 4.95
CA LEU A 477 -3.03 -20.43 3.59
C LEU A 477 -2.29 -19.13 3.32
N ASP A 478 -0.96 -19.19 3.36
CA ASP A 478 -0.10 -18.02 3.21
C ASP A 478 0.38 -17.86 1.77
N GLY A 479 0.16 -16.68 1.18
CA GLY A 479 0.64 -16.29 -0.14
C GLY A 479 -0.22 -16.82 -1.29
N LEU A 480 -1.54 -16.82 -1.16
CA LEU A 480 -2.45 -17.38 -2.16
C LEU A 480 -2.28 -16.72 -3.55
N ASP A 481 -1.82 -15.46 -3.59
CA ASP A 481 -1.40 -14.76 -4.81
C ASP A 481 -0.34 -15.53 -5.61
N GLU A 482 0.59 -16.23 -4.94
CA GLU A 482 1.62 -17.03 -5.60
C GLU A 482 1.02 -18.25 -6.32
N VAL A 483 -0.07 -18.82 -5.80
CA VAL A 483 -0.80 -19.92 -6.46
C VAL A 483 -1.57 -19.39 -7.66
N ILE A 484 -2.31 -18.29 -7.48
CA ILE A 484 -3.09 -17.65 -8.55
C ILE A 484 -2.16 -17.29 -9.73
N ALA A 485 -1.04 -16.62 -9.44
CA ALA A 485 -0.09 -16.17 -10.46
C ALA A 485 0.64 -17.31 -11.20
N ASN A 486 0.91 -18.44 -10.54
CA ASN A 486 1.68 -19.54 -11.16
C ASN A 486 0.80 -20.65 -11.77
N LEU A 487 -0.42 -20.85 -11.28
CA LEU A 487 -1.32 -21.88 -11.79
C LEU A 487 -2.33 -21.34 -12.80
N GLY A 488 -2.62 -20.03 -12.78
CA GLY A 488 -3.58 -19.38 -13.66
C GLY A 488 -4.92 -20.14 -13.65
N ASN A 489 -5.41 -20.49 -14.84
CA ASN A 489 -6.68 -21.20 -15.02
C ASN A 489 -6.78 -22.57 -14.35
N ARG A 490 -5.66 -23.17 -13.91
CA ARG A 490 -5.68 -24.44 -13.15
C ARG A 490 -6.15 -24.25 -11.72
N PHE A 491 -6.15 -23.01 -11.22
CA PHE A 491 -6.72 -22.69 -9.91
C PHE A 491 -8.07 -22.01 -10.09
N LYS A 492 -9.15 -22.74 -9.78
CA LYS A 492 -10.51 -22.20 -9.83
C LYS A 492 -10.81 -21.49 -8.51
N PHE A 493 -10.38 -20.23 -8.43
CA PHE A 493 -10.41 -19.45 -7.20
C PHE A 493 -11.82 -19.31 -6.61
N LYS A 494 -12.84 -19.09 -7.44
CA LYS A 494 -14.24 -18.96 -7.00
C LYS A 494 -14.75 -20.24 -6.35
N ASP A 495 -14.62 -21.37 -7.05
CA ASP A 495 -15.01 -22.70 -6.56
C ASP A 495 -14.28 -23.04 -5.24
N PHE A 496 -13.00 -22.65 -5.17
CA PHE A 496 -12.20 -22.80 -3.97
C PHE A 496 -12.77 -22.03 -2.78
N ILE A 497 -13.15 -20.76 -2.93
CA ILE A 497 -13.77 -19.97 -1.86
C ILE A 497 -15.14 -20.56 -1.47
N GLU A 498 -15.97 -20.93 -2.46
CA GLU A 498 -17.28 -21.56 -2.22
C GLU A 498 -17.14 -22.86 -1.41
N SER A 499 -16.10 -23.65 -1.64
CA SER A 499 -15.83 -24.87 -0.88
C SER A 499 -15.64 -24.62 0.63
N ILE A 500 -15.06 -23.47 1.00
CA ILE A 500 -14.87 -23.06 2.41
C ILE A 500 -16.21 -22.67 3.02
N LEU A 501 -17.00 -21.90 2.26
CA LEU A 501 -18.25 -21.30 2.74
C LEU A 501 -19.41 -22.28 2.85
N LEU A 502 -19.43 -23.34 2.04
CA LEU A 502 -20.54 -24.29 1.96
C LEU A 502 -20.22 -25.65 2.60
N ASN A 503 -19.05 -26.23 2.28
CA ASN A 503 -18.79 -27.63 2.63
C ASN A 503 -18.23 -27.79 4.04
N CYS A 504 -17.62 -26.74 4.59
CA CYS A 504 -16.95 -26.79 5.88
C CYS A 504 -17.76 -26.15 7.02
N SER A 505 -18.92 -25.53 6.77
CA SER A 505 -19.63 -24.69 7.76
C SER A 505 -20.64 -25.43 8.66
N GLU A 506 -20.76 -26.76 8.59
CA GLU A 506 -21.81 -27.53 9.28
C GLU A 506 -21.88 -27.32 10.82
N PHE A 507 -20.74 -27.07 11.46
CA PHE A 507 -20.67 -26.77 12.90
C PHE A 507 -20.53 -25.28 13.22
N ASN A 508 -20.59 -24.39 12.22
CA ASN A 508 -20.48 -22.94 12.35
C ASN A 508 -19.14 -22.43 12.95
N LYS A 509 -18.12 -23.29 13.06
CA LYS A 509 -16.84 -23.03 13.75
C LYS A 509 -15.60 -23.10 12.87
N THR A 510 -15.81 -23.30 11.57
CA THR A 510 -14.77 -23.25 10.54
C THR A 510 -13.96 -21.96 10.69
N LYS A 511 -12.63 -22.07 10.60
CA LYS A 511 -11.74 -20.91 10.52
C LYS A 511 -10.63 -21.17 9.53
N VAL A 512 -10.59 -20.35 8.50
CA VAL A 512 -9.55 -20.32 7.47
C VAL A 512 -8.99 -18.90 7.39
N ILE A 513 -7.68 -18.77 7.44
CA ILE A 513 -6.96 -17.52 7.22
C ILE A 513 -6.28 -17.61 5.86
N VAL A 514 -6.52 -16.63 5.00
CA VAL A 514 -5.83 -16.49 3.71
C VAL A 514 -5.02 -15.21 3.72
N THR A 515 -3.78 -15.26 3.25
CA THR A 515 -3.03 -14.04 2.91
C THR A 515 -2.90 -13.92 1.39
N CYS A 516 -3.10 -12.71 0.86
CA CYS A 516 -3.04 -12.45 -0.58
C CYS A 516 -2.53 -11.02 -0.84
N ARG A 517 -2.02 -10.74 -2.05
CA ARG A 517 -1.78 -9.35 -2.48
C ARG A 517 -3.12 -8.70 -2.84
N ASP A 518 -3.25 -7.41 -2.51
CA ASP A 518 -4.46 -6.62 -2.76
C ASP A 518 -4.93 -6.66 -4.21
N TYR A 519 -4.02 -6.56 -5.18
CA TYR A 519 -4.37 -6.66 -6.60
C TYR A 519 -5.08 -7.99 -6.98
N PHE A 520 -4.72 -9.11 -6.34
CA PHE A 520 -5.33 -10.41 -6.62
C PHE A 520 -6.65 -10.64 -5.88
N TRP A 521 -6.98 -9.80 -4.89
CA TRP A 521 -8.18 -9.93 -4.08
C TRP A 521 -9.20 -8.84 -4.47
N ASN A 522 -10.13 -9.19 -5.36
CA ASN A 522 -11.23 -8.29 -5.72
C ASN A 522 -12.41 -8.44 -4.75
N ARG A 523 -12.61 -7.45 -3.88
CA ARG A 523 -13.71 -7.46 -2.90
C ARG A 523 -15.10 -7.41 -3.54
N GLU A 524 -15.21 -6.81 -4.72
CA GLU A 524 -16.50 -6.68 -5.40
C GLU A 524 -16.98 -7.98 -6.05
N GLU A 525 -16.06 -8.93 -6.29
CA GLU A 525 -16.38 -10.23 -6.89
C GLU A 525 -17.01 -11.20 -5.87
N PHE A 526 -16.79 -10.97 -4.57
CA PHE A 526 -17.24 -11.82 -3.47
C PHE A 526 -18.03 -11.01 -2.44
N ASP A 527 -19.27 -10.61 -2.79
CA ASP A 527 -20.23 -9.94 -1.90
C ASP A 527 -20.87 -10.95 -0.91
N ASP A 528 -20.05 -11.61 -0.09
CA ASP A 528 -20.49 -12.51 0.97
C ASP A 528 -20.02 -12.00 2.34
N ASP A 529 -20.98 -11.55 3.16
CA ASP A 529 -20.76 -11.00 4.50
C ASP A 529 -20.01 -11.94 5.46
N ARG A 530 -19.95 -13.24 5.16
CA ARG A 530 -19.25 -14.24 5.97
C ARG A 530 -17.74 -14.21 5.76
N ILE A 531 -17.26 -13.52 4.72
CA ILE A 531 -15.84 -13.29 4.46
C ILE A 531 -15.42 -11.97 5.10
N LYS A 532 -14.47 -12.04 6.05
CA LYS A 532 -13.85 -10.82 6.58
C LYS A 532 -12.61 -10.47 5.79
N THR A 533 -12.41 -9.20 5.46
CA THR A 533 -11.15 -8.74 4.85
C THR A 533 -10.46 -7.69 5.72
N ILE A 534 -9.16 -7.89 5.96
CA ILE A 534 -8.27 -6.96 6.66
C ILE A 534 -7.22 -6.49 5.66
N SER A 535 -7.23 -5.21 5.31
CA SER A 535 -6.12 -4.59 4.56
C SER A 535 -5.08 -4.03 5.49
N LEU A 536 -3.83 -4.47 5.34
CA LEU A 536 -2.71 -3.88 6.06
C LEU A 536 -2.29 -2.53 5.47
N LYS A 537 -1.92 -1.60 6.35
CA LYS A 537 -1.28 -0.33 6.02
C LYS A 537 0.24 -0.40 6.12
N GLU A 538 0.88 0.51 5.41
CA GLU A 538 2.29 0.87 5.54
C GLU A 538 2.61 1.31 6.97
N PHE A 539 3.87 1.16 7.38
CA PHE A 539 4.31 1.65 8.67
C PHE A 539 4.40 3.16 8.65
N ASP A 540 3.89 3.80 9.71
CA ASP A 540 4.14 5.20 9.99
C ASP A 540 5.52 5.38 10.66
N LYS A 541 5.95 6.65 10.77
CA LYS A 541 7.21 7.00 11.43
C LYS A 541 7.36 6.41 12.84
N LYS A 542 6.29 6.34 13.65
CA LYS A 542 6.35 5.82 15.02
C LYS A 542 6.57 4.31 15.04
N GLN A 543 5.92 3.58 14.14
CA GLN A 543 6.11 2.15 13.94
C GLN A 543 7.54 1.84 13.49
N VAL A 544 8.11 2.65 12.60
CA VAL A 544 9.51 2.51 12.16
C VAL A 544 10.51 2.80 13.29
N GLU A 545 10.30 3.87 14.06
CA GLU A 545 11.14 4.16 15.23
C GLU A 545 11.10 3.01 16.23
N SER A 546 9.89 2.50 16.55
CA SER A 546 9.72 1.35 17.44
C SER A 546 10.37 0.08 16.89
N TYR A 547 10.28 -0.15 15.58
CA TYR A 547 10.93 -1.28 14.91
C TYR A 547 12.45 -1.23 15.12
N PHE A 548 13.11 -0.13 14.77
CA PHE A 548 14.56 -0.02 14.91
C PHE A 548 15.03 -0.01 16.37
N GLN A 549 14.25 0.55 17.29
CA GLN A 549 14.52 0.44 18.73
C GLN A 549 14.55 -1.02 19.18
N LYS A 550 13.57 -1.85 18.80
CA LYS A 550 13.57 -3.28 19.14
C LYS A 550 14.72 -4.04 18.49
N VAL A 551 15.05 -3.70 17.25
CA VAL A 551 16.08 -4.38 16.45
C VAL A 551 17.50 -4.14 17.00
N PHE A 552 17.78 -2.91 17.45
CA PHE A 552 19.10 -2.49 17.94
C PHE A 552 19.19 -2.42 19.47
N ALA A 553 18.13 -2.79 20.18
CA ALA A 553 18.09 -2.83 21.63
C ALA A 553 19.30 -3.56 22.22
N GLY A 554 20.01 -2.89 23.13
CA GLY A 554 21.16 -3.47 23.84
C GLY A 554 22.42 -3.63 22.99
N LYS A 555 22.51 -3.01 21.81
CA LYS A 555 23.73 -2.93 21.01
C LYS A 555 24.60 -1.75 21.44
N LYS A 556 25.92 -1.91 21.28
CA LYS A 556 26.86 -0.78 21.40
C LYS A 556 26.51 0.25 20.32
N ASP A 557 26.44 1.52 20.71
CA ASP A 557 26.05 2.65 19.84
C ASP A 557 24.61 2.60 19.28
N GLU A 558 23.68 1.97 20.02
CA GLU A 558 22.24 1.85 19.67
C GLU A 558 21.64 3.13 19.08
N ASN A 559 21.84 4.29 19.72
CA ASN A 559 21.29 5.57 19.26
C ASN A 559 21.83 5.98 17.88
N LEU A 560 23.12 5.76 17.60
CA LEU A 560 23.72 6.09 16.32
C LEU A 560 23.19 5.16 15.22
N LEU A 561 23.06 3.87 15.51
CA LEU A 561 22.50 2.88 14.57
C LEU A 561 21.05 3.19 14.21
N ILE A 562 20.23 3.56 15.20
CA ILE A 562 18.85 3.98 14.97
C ILE A 562 18.80 5.26 14.13
N GLN A 563 19.66 6.25 14.41
CA GLN A 563 19.71 7.48 13.62
C GLN A 563 20.09 7.21 12.15
N THR A 564 21.10 6.37 11.92
CA THR A 564 21.50 5.95 10.57
C THR A 564 20.36 5.22 9.85
N ALA A 565 19.73 4.24 10.50
CA ALA A 565 18.61 3.48 9.93
C ALA A 565 17.41 4.38 9.60
N MET A 566 17.11 5.36 10.47
CA MET A 566 16.02 6.32 10.26
C MET A 566 16.29 7.26 9.09
N LYS A 567 17.55 7.70 8.91
CA LYS A 567 17.94 8.54 7.77
C LYS A 567 17.71 7.81 6.45
N GLU A 568 18.17 6.56 6.36
CA GLU A 568 17.97 5.73 5.15
C GLU A 568 16.50 5.38 4.91
N ALA A 569 15.75 5.08 5.96
CA ALA A 569 14.32 4.85 5.83
C ALA A 569 13.63 6.06 5.21
N GLN A 570 13.97 7.29 5.64
CA GLN A 570 13.38 8.53 5.11
C GLN A 570 13.62 8.73 3.62
N GLU A 571 14.80 8.37 3.11
CA GLU A 571 15.10 8.43 1.67
C GLU A 571 14.26 7.43 0.88
N LEU A 572 13.96 6.28 1.49
CA LEU A 572 13.15 5.17 0.96
C LEU A 572 11.68 5.17 1.45
N ALA A 573 11.17 6.32 1.86
CA ALA A 573 9.74 6.47 2.14
C ALA A 573 8.95 6.37 0.84
N ILE A 574 7.87 5.58 0.83
CA ILE A 574 6.94 5.54 -0.31
C ILE A 574 6.25 6.90 -0.45
N ASP A 575 5.87 7.47 0.70
CA ASP A 575 5.28 8.78 0.81
C ASP A 575 6.14 9.61 1.76
N LYS A 576 6.88 10.58 1.21
CA LYS A 576 7.76 11.46 1.98
C LYS A 576 6.97 12.46 2.83
N GLU A 577 5.76 12.84 2.42
CA GLU A 577 4.91 13.78 3.15
C GLU A 577 4.30 13.10 4.39
N ASN A 578 3.66 11.94 4.18
CA ASN A 578 3.01 11.17 5.24
C ASN A 578 3.96 10.22 5.99
N LYS A 579 5.20 10.08 5.51
CA LYS A 579 6.26 9.23 6.10
C LYS A 579 5.80 7.79 6.25
N LEU A 580 5.46 7.18 5.12
CA LEU A 580 4.98 5.81 5.02
C LEU A 580 6.06 4.87 4.47
N TYR A 581 6.20 3.70 5.08
CA TYR A 581 7.31 2.78 4.83
C TYR A 581 6.84 1.33 4.65
N ILE A 582 7.47 0.58 3.73
CA ILE A 582 7.26 -0.86 3.60
C ILE A 582 8.14 -1.60 4.62
N PRO A 583 7.57 -2.44 5.51
CA PRO A 583 8.33 -3.21 6.50
C PRO A 583 9.49 -4.03 5.92
N PHE A 584 9.30 -4.64 4.75
CA PHE A 584 10.38 -5.39 4.10
C PHE A 584 11.59 -4.52 3.74
N VAL A 585 11.39 -3.26 3.33
CA VAL A 585 12.50 -2.33 3.06
C VAL A 585 13.24 -1.99 4.36
N LEU A 586 12.51 -1.77 5.45
CA LEU A 586 13.11 -1.54 6.77
C LEU A 586 13.96 -2.74 7.23
N HIS A 587 13.49 -3.96 6.95
CA HIS A 587 14.25 -5.17 7.22
C HIS A 587 15.53 -5.26 6.37
N MET A 588 15.49 -4.82 5.11
CA MET A 588 16.69 -4.75 4.26
C MET A 588 17.68 -3.68 4.74
N ILE A 589 17.20 -2.52 5.21
CA ILE A 589 18.04 -1.49 5.84
C ILE A 589 18.71 -2.05 7.09
N GLN A 590 17.95 -2.69 8.00
CA GLN A 590 18.50 -3.38 9.16
C GLN A 590 19.60 -4.36 8.75
N THR A 591 19.31 -5.22 7.76
CA THR A 591 20.23 -6.28 7.34
C THR A 591 21.49 -5.66 6.76
N GLY A 592 21.35 -4.63 5.92
CA GLY A 592 22.46 -3.84 5.40
C GLY A 592 23.36 -3.28 6.50
N ILE A 593 22.78 -2.67 7.55
CA ILE A 593 23.53 -2.14 8.69
C ILE A 593 24.21 -3.26 9.49
N LYS A 594 23.50 -4.36 9.78
CA LYS A 594 24.07 -5.49 10.53
C LYS A 594 25.24 -6.14 9.79
N LEU A 595 25.15 -6.27 8.48
CA LEU A 595 26.24 -6.84 7.68
C LEU A 595 27.50 -5.98 7.73
N GLU A 596 27.39 -4.65 7.80
CA GLU A 596 28.57 -3.77 7.95
C GLU A 596 29.24 -3.90 9.32
N LEU A 597 28.46 -4.22 10.34
CA LEU A 597 28.96 -4.31 11.72
C LEU A 597 29.58 -5.69 12.03
N PHE A 598 29.12 -6.76 11.37
CA PHE A 598 29.33 -8.13 11.85
C PHE A 598 29.89 -9.12 10.81
N THR A 599 30.00 -8.75 9.53
CA THR A 599 30.48 -9.67 8.48
C THR A 599 31.55 -9.03 7.62
N ASN A 600 32.65 -9.75 7.39
CA ASN A 600 33.71 -9.32 6.48
C ASN A 600 33.37 -9.59 5.01
N GLU A 601 32.46 -10.54 4.71
CA GLU A 601 32.04 -10.91 3.35
C GLU A 601 30.55 -11.32 3.34
N PRO A 602 29.61 -10.40 3.09
CA PRO A 602 28.20 -10.75 2.94
C PRO A 602 27.92 -11.48 1.63
N GLU A 603 26.91 -12.36 1.60
CA GLU A 603 26.34 -12.86 0.34
C GLU A 603 25.61 -11.71 -0.39
N GLU A 604 26.05 -11.41 -1.61
CA GLU A 604 25.59 -10.28 -2.39
C GLU A 604 24.70 -10.69 -3.57
N PRO A 605 23.74 -9.84 -3.96
CA PRO A 605 22.96 -10.08 -5.16
C PRO A 605 23.86 -10.05 -6.40
N GLN A 606 23.89 -11.16 -7.13
CA GLN A 606 24.71 -11.30 -8.34
C GLN A 606 24.04 -10.62 -9.53
N SER A 607 24.51 -9.43 -9.89
CA SER A 607 24.03 -8.65 -11.04
C SER A 607 25.17 -7.96 -11.76
N ILE A 608 25.09 -7.87 -13.09
CA ILE A 608 26.02 -7.07 -13.89
C ILE A 608 25.71 -5.55 -13.84
N PHE A 609 24.51 -5.19 -13.37
CA PHE A 609 24.04 -3.81 -13.28
C PHE A 609 24.26 -3.18 -11.91
N LEU A 610 24.21 -4.00 -10.85
CA LEU A 610 24.30 -3.54 -9.47
C LEU A 610 25.73 -3.62 -8.95
N LEU A 611 26.12 -2.66 -8.12
CA LEU A 611 27.43 -2.66 -7.50
C LEU A 611 27.46 -3.52 -6.23
N SER A 612 28.55 -4.30 -6.08
CA SER A 612 28.91 -4.98 -4.84
C SER A 612 29.28 -4.00 -3.72
N LYS A 613 29.10 -4.40 -2.47
CA LYS A 613 29.25 -3.56 -1.26
C LYS A 613 30.69 -3.38 -0.80
N ASN A 614 31.68 -4.01 -1.46
CA ASN A 614 33.10 -3.86 -1.12
C ASN A 614 33.63 -2.41 -1.28
N SER A 615 32.80 -1.49 -1.75
CA SER A 615 33.03 -0.06 -1.72
C SER A 615 32.16 0.65 -0.69
N HIS A 616 32.81 1.27 0.30
CA HIS A 616 32.25 2.14 1.35
C HIS A 616 30.83 2.69 1.11
N LEU A 617 29.88 2.41 2.02
CA LEU A 617 28.63 3.16 2.36
C LEU A 617 27.67 3.65 1.25
N LYS A 618 28.05 3.71 -0.04
CA LYS A 618 27.38 4.50 -1.08
C LYS A 618 26.30 3.74 -1.86
N HIS A 619 26.37 2.41 -1.96
CA HIS A 619 25.48 1.64 -2.85
C HIS A 619 24.51 0.70 -2.10
N ARG A 620 24.00 1.12 -0.94
CA ARG A 620 23.01 0.33 -0.18
C ARG A 620 21.69 0.15 -0.95
N LEU A 621 21.33 1.09 -1.82
CA LEU A 621 20.16 0.97 -2.70
C LEU A 621 20.29 -0.22 -3.67
N ASP A 622 21.47 -0.43 -4.25
CA ASP A 622 21.77 -1.60 -5.09
C ASP A 622 21.51 -2.90 -4.34
N TYR A 623 21.98 -3.00 -3.09
CA TYR A 623 21.73 -4.16 -2.24
C TYR A 623 20.22 -4.37 -2.01
N ILE A 624 19.49 -3.33 -1.62
CA ILE A 624 18.05 -3.42 -1.32
C ILE A 624 17.26 -3.85 -2.56
N ILE A 625 17.53 -3.22 -3.72
CA ILE A 625 16.86 -3.53 -4.98
C ILE A 625 17.23 -4.93 -5.46
N GLY A 626 18.50 -5.33 -5.37
CA GLY A 626 18.95 -6.68 -5.70
C GLY A 626 18.21 -7.73 -4.88
N ARG A 627 18.13 -7.58 -3.55
CA ARG A 627 17.40 -8.50 -2.67
C ARG A 627 15.90 -8.54 -2.93
N LEU A 628 15.30 -7.40 -3.31
CA LEU A 628 13.90 -7.35 -3.75
C LEU A 628 13.67 -8.15 -5.02
N CYS A 629 14.52 -7.98 -6.03
CA CYS A 629 14.45 -8.72 -7.29
C CYS A 629 14.69 -10.23 -7.08
N GLU A 630 15.68 -10.62 -6.26
CA GLU A 630 15.95 -12.02 -5.91
C GLU A 630 14.73 -12.68 -5.26
N ARG A 631 14.10 -11.96 -4.32
CA ARG A 631 12.90 -12.43 -3.65
C ARG A 631 11.76 -12.69 -4.65
N GLU A 632 11.51 -11.82 -5.61
CA GLU A 632 10.43 -12.02 -6.59
C GLU A 632 10.78 -13.08 -7.65
N THR A 633 12.07 -13.25 -7.99
CA THR A 633 12.56 -14.44 -8.72
C THR A 633 12.20 -15.72 -7.99
N TYR A 634 12.44 -15.78 -6.67
CA TYR A 634 12.18 -16.97 -5.87
C TYR A 634 10.68 -17.24 -5.66
N LYS A 635 9.92 -16.24 -5.18
CA LYS A 635 8.50 -16.37 -4.82
C LYS A 635 7.56 -16.49 -6.02
N LEU A 636 7.73 -15.63 -7.02
CA LEU A 636 6.82 -15.57 -8.16
C LEU A 636 7.36 -16.30 -9.38
N LYS A 637 8.61 -16.78 -9.38
CA LYS A 637 9.29 -17.28 -10.58
C LYS A 637 9.17 -16.27 -11.71
N LEU A 638 9.34 -14.98 -11.37
CA LEU A 638 9.09 -13.85 -12.27
C LEU A 638 9.99 -13.96 -13.51
N LEU A 639 11.30 -14.04 -13.29
CA LEU A 639 12.33 -14.25 -14.30
C LEU A 639 13.45 -15.11 -13.72
N LYS A 640 14.32 -15.66 -14.57
CA LYS A 640 15.42 -16.55 -14.13
C LYS A 640 16.54 -15.82 -13.38
N THR A 641 16.77 -14.55 -13.70
CA THR A 641 17.87 -13.75 -13.14
C THR A 641 17.37 -12.36 -12.78
N ILE A 642 18.05 -11.73 -11.83
CA ILE A 642 17.74 -10.35 -11.42
C ILE A 642 18.08 -9.33 -12.51
N ASP A 643 19.09 -9.61 -13.34
CA ASP A 643 19.49 -8.74 -14.45
C ASP A 643 18.36 -8.48 -15.44
N HIS A 644 17.58 -9.52 -15.78
CA HIS A 644 16.44 -9.33 -16.68
C HIS A 644 15.35 -8.44 -16.07
N GLN A 645 15.15 -8.50 -14.74
CA GLN A 645 14.21 -7.60 -14.06
C GLN A 645 14.73 -6.15 -14.11
N ILE A 646 16.03 -5.96 -13.83
CA ILE A 646 16.67 -4.63 -13.85
C ILE A 646 16.61 -4.04 -15.27
N GLN A 647 16.85 -4.82 -16.31
CA GLN A 647 16.71 -4.38 -17.71
C GLN A 647 15.30 -3.89 -18.02
N ILE A 648 14.27 -4.59 -17.56
CA ILE A 648 12.88 -4.15 -17.72
C ILE A 648 12.66 -2.84 -16.96
N PHE A 649 13.16 -2.69 -15.73
CA PHE A 649 13.04 -1.43 -14.98
C PHE A 649 13.79 -0.27 -15.63
N ILE A 650 14.97 -0.52 -16.21
CA ILE A 650 15.70 0.46 -17.02
C ILE A 650 14.85 0.90 -18.21
N LYS A 651 14.22 -0.01 -18.94
CA LYS A 651 13.32 0.33 -20.05
C LYS A 651 12.10 1.12 -19.60
N ILE A 652 11.49 0.76 -18.46
CA ILE A 652 10.38 1.53 -17.88
C ILE A 652 10.82 2.96 -17.54
N ALA A 653 12.02 3.14 -16.97
CA ALA A 653 12.56 4.45 -16.64
C ALA A 653 12.90 5.28 -17.89
N VAL A 654 13.71 4.73 -18.80
CA VAL A 654 14.28 5.40 -19.97
C VAL A 654 13.24 5.66 -21.06
N GLU A 655 12.37 4.69 -21.34
CA GLU A 655 11.43 4.80 -22.45
C GLU A 655 10.09 5.43 -22.05
N TYR A 656 9.66 5.24 -20.80
CA TYR A 656 8.32 5.63 -20.33
C TYR A 656 8.35 6.54 -19.09
N GLY A 657 9.52 7.02 -18.69
CA GLY A 657 9.63 7.99 -17.58
C GLY A 657 9.23 7.44 -16.21
N GLY A 658 9.27 6.11 -16.02
CA GLY A 658 8.90 5.46 -14.75
C GLY A 658 7.42 5.08 -14.62
N ALA A 659 6.63 5.27 -15.68
CA ALA A 659 5.21 4.95 -15.72
C ALA A 659 4.83 4.28 -17.06
N VAL A 660 4.44 3.00 -17.04
CA VAL A 660 4.20 2.19 -18.24
C VAL A 660 2.81 1.58 -18.23
N SER A 661 2.11 1.56 -19.37
CA SER A 661 0.85 0.81 -19.49
C SER A 661 1.12 -0.68 -19.65
N THR A 662 0.15 -1.54 -19.33
CA THR A 662 0.32 -3.00 -19.52
C THR A 662 0.61 -3.35 -20.98
N GLN A 663 -0.03 -2.69 -21.94
CA GLN A 663 0.24 -2.87 -23.37
C GLN A 663 1.69 -2.51 -23.75
N HIS A 664 2.25 -1.44 -23.18
CA HIS A 664 3.65 -1.08 -23.44
C HIS A 664 4.62 -2.03 -22.72
N LEU A 665 4.27 -2.50 -21.53
CA LEU A 665 5.02 -3.52 -20.81
C LEU A 665 5.03 -4.86 -21.56
N GLU A 666 3.92 -5.24 -22.20
CA GLU A 666 3.89 -6.39 -23.13
C GLU A 666 4.93 -6.26 -24.24
N ASN A 667 5.06 -5.07 -24.83
CA ASN A 667 6.01 -4.84 -25.90
C ASN A 667 7.45 -4.96 -25.38
N ILE A 668 7.74 -4.45 -24.17
CA ILE A 668 9.05 -4.62 -23.51
C ILE A 668 9.34 -6.12 -23.32
N ILE A 669 8.40 -6.85 -22.72
CA ILE A 669 8.55 -8.29 -22.40
C ILE A 669 8.74 -9.13 -23.67
N LYS A 670 7.96 -8.86 -24.72
CA LYS A 670 8.09 -9.50 -26.03
C LYS A 670 9.44 -9.20 -26.66
N SER A 671 9.92 -7.95 -26.57
CA SER A 671 11.21 -7.53 -27.13
C SER A 671 12.40 -8.25 -26.48
N GLU A 672 12.27 -8.62 -25.20
CA GLU A 672 13.27 -9.38 -24.45
C GLU A 672 13.12 -10.90 -24.61
N GLY A 673 12.14 -11.38 -25.41
CA GLY A 673 11.91 -12.80 -25.65
C GLY A 673 11.26 -13.55 -24.49
N PHE A 674 10.62 -12.85 -23.55
CA PHE A 674 9.91 -13.47 -22.43
C PHE A 674 8.43 -13.75 -22.76
N LYS A 675 7.84 -14.68 -22.01
CA LYS A 675 6.41 -14.99 -22.11
C LYS A 675 5.58 -13.88 -21.46
N ILE A 676 4.41 -13.61 -22.05
CA ILE A 676 3.50 -12.52 -21.64
C ILE A 676 2.84 -12.80 -20.28
N ASP A 677 2.75 -14.06 -19.88
CA ASP A 677 2.16 -14.51 -18.60
C ASP A 677 2.86 -13.91 -17.36
N ILE A 678 4.07 -13.36 -17.50
CA ILE A 678 4.78 -12.69 -16.40
C ILE A 678 4.23 -11.29 -16.07
N ILE A 679 3.37 -10.70 -16.90
CA ILE A 679 2.83 -9.34 -16.66
C ILE A 679 2.03 -9.28 -15.36
N GLU A 680 1.20 -10.29 -15.10
CA GLU A 680 0.44 -10.38 -13.86
C GLU A 680 1.36 -10.43 -12.64
N LYS A 681 2.57 -10.98 -12.78
CA LYS A 681 3.57 -11.01 -11.73
C LYS A 681 4.22 -9.63 -11.50
N PHE A 682 4.38 -8.82 -12.55
CA PHE A 682 4.88 -7.44 -12.44
C PHE A 682 3.88 -6.50 -11.77
N LYS A 683 2.57 -6.69 -11.96
CA LYS A 683 1.53 -5.89 -11.29
C LYS A 683 1.60 -5.97 -9.77
N GLY A 684 2.03 -7.11 -9.24
CA GLY A 684 2.27 -7.29 -7.80
C GLY A 684 3.63 -6.82 -7.30
N HIS A 685 4.56 -6.41 -8.17
CA HIS A 685 5.98 -6.23 -7.83
C HIS A 685 6.19 -5.15 -6.75
N PRO A 686 7.06 -5.35 -5.74
CA PRO A 686 7.23 -4.39 -4.64
C PRO A 686 7.75 -3.00 -5.07
N LEU A 687 8.48 -2.91 -6.18
CA LEU A 687 8.97 -1.64 -6.73
C LEU A 687 7.91 -0.89 -7.58
N LEU A 688 6.80 -1.56 -7.92
CA LEU A 688 5.76 -1.02 -8.79
C LEU A 688 4.43 -0.89 -8.03
N GLU A 689 3.64 0.06 -8.48
CA GLU A 689 2.23 0.24 -8.13
C GLU A 689 1.41 0.09 -9.41
N TYR A 690 0.32 -0.68 -9.34
CA TYR A 690 -0.57 -0.87 -10.46
C TYR A 690 -1.91 -0.19 -10.19
N ASP A 691 -2.29 0.73 -11.07
CA ASP A 691 -3.59 1.39 -11.08
C ASP A 691 -4.53 0.62 -12.01
N ASN A 692 -5.47 -0.14 -11.43
CA ASN A 692 -6.46 -0.93 -12.18
C ASN A 692 -7.33 -0.08 -13.11
N ILE A 693 -7.60 1.19 -12.76
CA ILE A 693 -8.51 2.06 -13.52
C ILE A 693 -7.79 2.61 -14.74
N LYS A 694 -6.52 3.01 -14.58
CA LYS A 694 -5.71 3.57 -15.67
C LYS A 694 -4.95 2.52 -16.46
N ASP A 695 -4.88 1.28 -15.97
CA ASP A 695 -4.10 0.19 -16.55
C ASP A 695 -2.60 0.56 -16.67
N MET A 696 -2.07 1.16 -15.61
CA MET A 696 -0.72 1.75 -15.56
C MET A 696 0.07 1.20 -14.38
N LEU A 697 1.35 0.88 -14.63
CA LEU A 697 2.35 0.54 -13.63
C LEU A 697 3.31 1.72 -13.42
N THR A 698 3.48 2.16 -12.17
CA THR A 698 4.35 3.28 -11.80
C THR A 698 5.34 2.88 -10.71
N PHE A 699 6.53 3.48 -10.67
CA PHE A 699 7.48 3.25 -9.57
C PHE A 699 6.95 3.82 -8.24
N LYS A 700 6.93 2.99 -7.18
CA LYS A 700 6.41 3.38 -5.86
C LYS A 700 7.20 4.46 -5.15
N TYR A 701 8.54 4.48 -5.29
CA TYR A 701 9.41 5.48 -4.66
C TYR A 701 9.68 6.68 -5.58
N GLY A 702 8.77 6.95 -6.52
CA GLY A 702 8.78 8.10 -7.41
C GLY A 702 10.12 8.31 -8.13
N ASP A 703 10.62 9.54 -8.05
CA ASP A 703 11.84 9.96 -8.74
C ASP A 703 13.09 9.22 -8.28
N VAL A 704 13.14 8.72 -7.04
CA VAL A 704 14.33 8.02 -6.50
C VAL A 704 14.65 6.77 -7.31
N LEU A 705 13.65 5.91 -7.57
CA LEU A 705 13.86 4.71 -8.39
C LEU A 705 14.14 5.07 -9.85
N LYS A 706 13.46 6.10 -10.36
CA LYS A 706 13.63 6.55 -11.74
C LYS A 706 15.07 7.02 -11.96
N ASP A 707 15.59 7.87 -11.10
CA ASP A 707 16.96 8.40 -11.16
C ASP A 707 17.99 7.32 -10.88
N PHE A 708 17.69 6.36 -10.00
CA PHE A 708 18.50 5.16 -9.81
C PHE A 708 18.63 4.33 -11.10
N PHE A 709 17.53 4.02 -11.78
CA PHE A 709 17.60 3.25 -13.03
C PHE A 709 18.20 4.07 -14.19
N TYR A 710 18.05 5.39 -14.18
CA TYR A 710 18.76 6.28 -15.10
C TYR A 710 20.27 6.25 -14.90
N SER A 711 20.75 6.28 -13.66
CA SER A 711 22.19 6.25 -13.39
C SER A 711 22.80 4.93 -13.87
N ILE A 712 22.12 3.80 -13.62
CA ILE A 712 22.53 2.48 -14.15
C ILE A 712 22.55 2.50 -15.69
N ALA A 713 21.51 3.03 -16.33
CA ALA A 713 21.43 3.08 -17.79
C ALA A 713 22.58 3.87 -18.40
N ILE A 714 22.90 5.04 -17.84
CA ILE A 714 24.00 5.90 -18.29
C ILE A 714 25.34 5.20 -18.08
N VAL A 715 25.59 4.64 -16.90
CA VAL A 715 26.83 3.92 -16.58
C VAL A 715 27.04 2.77 -17.56
N HIS A 716 26.01 1.97 -17.79
CA HIS A 716 26.09 0.83 -18.71
C HIS A 716 26.36 1.27 -20.16
N GLU A 717 25.79 2.39 -20.60
CA GLU A 717 26.01 2.92 -21.94
C GLU A 717 27.42 3.50 -22.11
N LEU A 718 27.92 4.25 -21.11
CA LEU A 718 29.26 4.84 -21.16
C LEU A 718 30.37 3.79 -21.13
N LYS A 719 30.16 2.64 -20.47
CA LYS A 719 31.08 1.49 -20.49
C LYS A 719 31.26 0.86 -21.88
N LYS A 720 30.39 1.14 -22.85
CA LYS A 720 30.55 0.66 -24.24
C LYS A 720 31.56 1.48 -25.04
N TYR A 721 31.92 2.68 -24.58
CA TYR A 721 32.79 3.63 -25.30
C TYR A 721 32.34 3.93 -26.74
N GLN A 722 31.04 3.96 -26.97
CA GLN A 722 30.43 4.19 -28.30
C GLN A 722 29.47 5.39 -28.27
N ILE A 723 29.96 6.56 -27.84
CA ILE A 723 29.12 7.77 -27.68
C ILE A 723 28.38 8.13 -28.97
N LYS A 724 29.01 7.93 -30.13
CA LYS A 724 28.42 8.21 -31.46
C LYS A 724 27.21 7.33 -31.80
N GLU A 725 27.11 6.13 -31.23
CA GLU A 725 26.05 5.15 -31.46
C GLU A 725 25.04 5.11 -30.30
N MET A 726 25.18 6.03 -29.34
CA MET A 726 24.38 6.08 -28.12
C MET A 726 22.88 6.23 -28.42
N ASP A 727 22.06 5.40 -27.77
CA ASP A 727 20.61 5.42 -27.93
C ASP A 727 20.00 6.81 -27.63
N SER A 728 19.10 7.25 -28.50
CA SER A 728 18.52 8.60 -28.44
C SER A 728 17.72 8.89 -27.16
N LYS A 729 17.17 7.86 -26.50
CA LYS A 729 16.46 8.00 -25.23
C LYS A 729 17.46 8.17 -24.08
N ILE A 730 18.56 7.41 -24.08
CA ILE A 730 19.65 7.60 -23.10
C ILE A 730 20.27 8.99 -23.25
N GLN A 731 20.46 9.48 -24.48
CA GLN A 731 20.91 10.86 -24.72
C GLN A 731 20.00 11.87 -23.98
N GLN A 732 18.68 11.70 -24.03
CA GLN A 732 17.74 12.59 -23.32
C GLN A 732 17.90 12.53 -21.80
N VAL A 733 18.25 11.37 -21.25
CA VAL A 733 18.53 11.23 -19.81
C VAL A 733 19.82 11.95 -19.44
N ILE A 734 20.89 11.81 -20.24
CA ILE A 734 22.18 12.51 -20.02
C ILE A 734 22.01 14.03 -20.07
N LEU A 735 21.06 14.54 -20.86
CA LEU A 735 20.77 15.98 -20.90
C LEU A 735 20.30 16.56 -19.56
N ARG A 736 19.88 15.73 -18.60
CA ARG A 736 19.48 16.14 -17.23
C ARG A 736 20.65 16.38 -16.28
N ILE A 737 21.86 15.96 -16.64
CA ILE A 737 23.03 16.04 -15.77
C ILE A 737 23.38 17.50 -15.49
N GLU A 738 23.57 17.84 -14.22
CA GLU A 738 24.10 19.13 -13.80
C GLU A 738 25.43 18.97 -13.07
N TYR A 739 26.25 20.03 -13.05
CA TYR A 739 27.57 19.93 -12.44
C TYR A 739 27.46 19.75 -10.92
N ARG A 740 27.96 18.61 -10.41
CA ARG A 740 27.96 18.24 -8.98
C ARG A 740 26.58 18.18 -8.33
N ASP A 741 25.50 17.99 -9.09
CA ASP A 741 24.23 17.63 -8.49
C ASP A 741 24.25 16.17 -7.99
N GLU A 742 23.24 15.80 -7.19
CA GLU A 742 23.16 14.46 -6.58
C GLU A 742 23.14 13.34 -7.64
N PHE A 743 22.41 13.57 -8.74
CA PHE A 743 22.27 12.63 -9.84
C PHE A 743 23.60 12.39 -10.60
N ALA A 744 24.32 13.46 -10.95
CA ALA A 744 25.63 13.35 -11.59
C ALA A 744 26.67 12.73 -10.66
N MET A 745 26.66 13.08 -9.37
CA MET A 745 27.55 12.47 -8.38
C MET A 745 27.30 10.98 -8.22
N GLU A 746 26.05 10.52 -8.30
CA GLU A 746 25.73 9.08 -8.29
C GLU A 746 26.33 8.36 -9.51
N ILE A 747 26.20 8.93 -10.71
CA ILE A 747 26.81 8.36 -11.94
C ILE A 747 28.34 8.29 -11.80
N VAL A 748 28.97 9.36 -11.30
CA VAL A 748 30.41 9.44 -11.11
C VAL A 748 30.89 8.43 -10.07
N ASN A 749 30.19 8.31 -8.94
CA ASN A 749 30.52 7.30 -7.93
C ASN A 749 30.48 5.89 -8.52
N ARG A 750 29.43 5.56 -9.31
CA ARG A 750 29.32 4.25 -9.95
C ARG A 750 30.45 3.96 -10.93
N LEU A 751 30.82 4.94 -11.77
CA LEU A 751 31.92 4.79 -12.72
C LEU A 751 33.28 4.68 -12.01
N ASP A 752 33.49 5.42 -10.92
CA ASP A 752 34.68 5.29 -10.07
C ASP A 752 34.81 3.85 -9.55
N GLU A 753 33.71 3.24 -9.08
CA GLU A 753 33.72 1.84 -8.63
C GLU A 753 34.04 0.84 -9.76
N HIS A 754 33.48 1.04 -10.95
CA HIS A 754 33.85 0.22 -12.10
C HIS A 754 35.30 0.45 -12.53
N THR A 755 35.86 1.64 -12.31
CA THR A 755 37.29 1.93 -12.53
C THR A 755 38.16 1.11 -11.58
N ILE A 756 37.80 1.08 -10.29
CA ILE A 756 38.50 0.29 -9.27
C ILE A 756 38.47 -1.21 -9.61
N LYS A 757 37.36 -1.70 -10.16
CA LYS A 757 37.20 -3.08 -10.63
C LYS A 757 37.91 -3.39 -11.96
N GLY A 758 38.46 -2.38 -12.64
CA GLY A 758 39.08 -2.54 -13.96
C GLY A 758 38.08 -2.75 -15.10
N GLU A 759 36.81 -2.42 -14.89
CA GLU A 759 35.72 -2.54 -15.88
C GLU A 759 35.42 -1.23 -16.61
N PHE A 760 36.01 -0.12 -16.17
CA PHE A 760 35.86 1.20 -16.78
C PHE A 760 37.21 1.93 -16.83
N ASN A 761 37.45 2.67 -17.91
CA ASN A 761 38.66 3.42 -18.18
C ASN A 761 38.29 4.81 -18.72
N ILE A 762 38.64 5.84 -17.97
CA ILE A 762 38.35 7.23 -18.35
C ILE A 762 39.04 7.65 -19.65
N GLU A 763 40.23 7.11 -19.95
CA GLU A 763 40.96 7.46 -21.16
C GLU A 763 40.26 6.92 -22.43
N GLU A 764 39.67 5.72 -22.35
CA GLU A 764 38.83 5.18 -23.43
C GLU A 764 37.57 6.02 -23.64
N LEU A 765 36.96 6.53 -22.55
CA LEU A 765 35.83 7.45 -22.65
C LEU A 765 36.23 8.78 -23.32
N LYS A 766 37.38 9.35 -22.95
CA LYS A 766 37.90 10.58 -23.56
C LYS A 766 38.13 10.40 -25.06
N LEU A 767 38.71 9.28 -25.49
CA LEU A 767 38.91 8.97 -26.91
C LEU A 767 37.57 8.86 -27.66
N SER A 768 36.61 8.10 -27.11
CA SER A 768 35.26 8.00 -27.67
C SER A 768 34.56 9.37 -27.76
N PHE A 769 34.82 10.26 -26.80
CA PHE A 769 34.29 11.61 -26.77
C PHE A 769 34.92 12.49 -27.86
N MET A 770 36.23 12.40 -28.09
CA MET A 770 36.90 13.09 -29.19
C MET A 770 36.38 12.66 -30.55
N ASP A 771 36.17 11.34 -30.77
CA ASP A 771 35.58 10.80 -32.00
C ASP A 771 34.16 11.36 -32.23
N PHE A 772 33.38 11.46 -31.15
CA PHE A 772 32.05 12.05 -31.20
C PHE A 772 32.08 13.54 -31.57
N LEU A 773 33.02 14.31 -31.02
CA LEU A 773 33.20 15.72 -31.36
C LEU A 773 33.59 15.91 -32.83
N GLU A 774 34.50 15.08 -33.36
CA GLU A 774 34.90 15.13 -34.76
C GLU A 774 33.73 14.82 -35.70
N LEU A 775 32.88 13.85 -35.34
CA LEU A 775 31.67 13.54 -36.10
C LEU A 775 30.68 14.72 -36.14
N ILE A 776 30.44 15.39 -35.00
CA ILE A 776 29.61 16.59 -34.95
C ILE A 776 30.21 17.70 -35.81
N GLU A 777 31.50 17.97 -35.66
CA GLU A 777 32.24 19.00 -36.39
C GLU A 777 32.11 18.79 -37.91
N LYS A 778 32.41 17.58 -38.39
CA LYS A 778 32.30 17.23 -39.81
C LYS A 778 30.87 17.38 -40.34
N ASN A 779 29.87 16.84 -39.64
CA ASN A 779 28.48 16.88 -40.11
C ASN A 779 27.89 18.28 -40.09
N SER A 780 28.31 19.13 -39.15
CA SER A 780 27.86 20.53 -39.06
C SER A 780 28.47 21.36 -40.19
N LEU A 781 29.77 21.20 -40.47
CA LEU A 781 30.46 21.92 -41.54
C LEU A 781 30.01 21.49 -42.94
N GLU A 782 29.62 20.22 -43.11
CA GLU A 782 29.09 19.67 -44.37
C GLU A 782 27.56 19.88 -44.52
N GLU A 783 26.91 20.62 -43.61
CA GLU A 783 25.45 20.86 -43.57
C GLU A 783 24.61 19.57 -43.65
N LYS A 784 25.13 18.45 -43.13
CA LYS A 784 24.50 17.12 -43.19
C LYS A 784 23.44 16.89 -42.13
N ILE A 785 23.43 17.70 -41.08
CA ILE A 785 22.48 17.63 -39.97
C ILE A 785 21.71 18.94 -39.85
N SER A 786 20.47 18.85 -39.36
CA SER A 786 19.67 20.06 -39.14
C SER A 786 20.24 20.88 -37.97
N LEU A 787 20.02 22.21 -37.97
CA LEU A 787 20.43 23.09 -36.86
C LEU A 787 19.91 22.62 -35.50
N LYS A 788 18.70 22.04 -35.47
CA LYS A 788 18.08 21.50 -34.24
C LYS A 788 18.80 20.25 -33.74
N GLU A 789 19.25 19.38 -34.65
CA GLU A 789 20.04 18.20 -34.30
C GLU A 789 21.45 18.59 -33.85
N GLU A 790 22.09 19.55 -34.53
CA GLU A 790 23.37 20.09 -34.10
C GLU A 790 23.28 20.66 -32.67
N GLU A 791 22.27 21.48 -32.38
CA GLU A 791 22.06 22.03 -31.05
C GLU A 791 21.85 20.92 -30.00
N LYS A 792 21.09 19.88 -30.33
CA LYS A 792 20.91 18.72 -29.44
C LYS A 792 22.24 17.99 -29.17
N LEU A 793 23.03 17.73 -30.21
CA LEU A 793 24.32 17.03 -30.10
C LEU A 793 25.37 17.87 -29.35
N ARG A 794 25.39 19.20 -29.54
CA ARG A 794 26.24 20.13 -28.77
C ARG A 794 25.84 20.22 -27.30
N ARG A 795 24.54 20.14 -27.00
CA ARG A 795 24.07 20.03 -25.61
C ARG A 795 24.53 18.71 -24.99
N LEU A 796 24.42 17.61 -25.71
CA LEU A 796 24.90 16.30 -25.26
C LEU A 796 26.41 16.32 -25.01
N SER A 797 27.21 16.87 -25.93
CA SER A 797 28.66 16.97 -25.75
C SER A 797 29.04 17.82 -24.54
N SER A 798 28.30 18.90 -24.27
CA SER A 798 28.46 19.70 -23.05
C SER A 798 28.23 18.88 -21.79
N LYS A 799 27.19 18.05 -21.73
CA LYS A 799 26.89 17.24 -20.52
C LYS A 799 27.87 16.10 -20.32
N ILE A 800 28.32 15.45 -21.39
CA ILE A 800 29.37 14.43 -21.32
C ILE A 800 30.69 15.06 -20.88
N PHE A 801 31.04 16.24 -21.37
CA PHE A 801 32.23 16.96 -20.91
C PHE A 801 32.17 17.29 -19.42
N VAL A 802 31.00 17.72 -18.92
CA VAL A 802 30.78 17.93 -17.47
C VAL A 802 31.05 16.66 -16.67
N LEU A 803 30.57 15.50 -17.12
CA LEU A 803 30.87 14.21 -16.49
C LEU A 803 32.37 13.90 -16.51
N ILE A 804 33.06 14.07 -17.65
CA ILE A 804 34.50 13.81 -17.77
C ILE A 804 35.30 14.71 -16.82
N VAL A 805 34.90 15.98 -16.65
CA VAL A 805 35.51 16.89 -15.67
C VAL A 805 35.36 16.36 -14.24
N MET A 806 34.18 15.83 -13.90
CA MET A 806 33.93 15.27 -12.56
C MET A 806 34.71 13.97 -12.33
N LEU A 807 34.75 13.07 -13.32
CA LEU A 807 35.49 11.80 -13.27
C LEU A 807 37.01 12.01 -13.21
N SER A 808 37.52 13.02 -13.91
CA SER A 808 38.95 13.40 -13.88
C SER A 808 39.35 14.05 -12.55
N LYS A 809 38.40 14.26 -11.63
CA LYS A 809 38.61 14.88 -10.31
C LYS A 809 39.29 16.25 -10.40
N SER A 810 39.01 17.00 -11.47
CA SER A 810 39.58 18.33 -11.72
C SER A 810 39.03 19.36 -10.71
N GLN A 811 39.78 19.61 -9.63
CA GLN A 811 39.34 20.47 -8.53
C GLN A 811 39.61 21.95 -8.82
N THR A 812 40.74 22.24 -9.44
CA THR A 812 41.16 23.62 -9.72
C THR A 812 40.72 24.08 -11.11
N GLU A 813 40.73 25.40 -11.31
CA GLU A 813 40.52 25.99 -12.63
C GLU A 813 41.62 25.57 -13.62
N GLU A 814 42.84 25.38 -13.13
CA GLU A 814 43.98 24.93 -13.93
C GLU A 814 43.76 23.50 -14.42
N ASP A 815 43.38 22.57 -13.54
CA ASP A 815 43.09 21.18 -13.91
C ASP A 815 42.00 21.09 -14.99
N ARG A 816 40.91 21.86 -14.80
CA ARG A 816 39.80 21.91 -15.76
C ARG A 816 40.23 22.50 -17.09
N THR A 817 41.12 23.49 -17.08
CA THR A 817 41.65 24.11 -18.30
C THR A 817 42.58 23.16 -19.05
N CYS A 818 43.44 22.43 -18.33
CA CYS A 818 44.30 21.39 -18.92
C CYS A 818 43.46 20.30 -19.61
N LEU A 819 42.42 19.80 -18.93
CA LEU A 819 41.50 18.81 -19.52
C LEU A 819 40.72 19.37 -20.72
N LEU A 820 40.27 20.63 -20.65
CA LEU A 820 39.64 21.29 -21.79
C LEU A 820 40.58 21.36 -22.99
N GLN A 821 41.84 21.71 -22.77
CA GLN A 821 42.84 21.75 -23.83
C GLN A 821 43.14 20.36 -24.37
N GLU A 822 43.25 19.35 -23.51
CA GLU A 822 43.43 17.94 -23.90
C GLU A 822 42.35 17.49 -24.90
N LEU A 823 41.08 17.83 -24.64
CA LEU A 823 39.94 17.36 -25.43
C LEU A 823 39.61 18.21 -26.66
N TYR A 824 39.85 19.52 -26.61
CA TYR A 824 39.35 20.46 -27.63
C TYR A 824 40.44 21.25 -28.38
N LEU A 825 41.70 21.23 -27.92
CA LEU A 825 42.77 21.99 -28.59
C LEU A 825 43.21 21.30 -29.88
N LYS A 826 42.96 21.96 -31.00
CA LYS A 826 43.55 21.56 -32.28
C LYS A 826 45.00 22.07 -32.31
N PRO A 827 45.98 21.24 -32.71
CA PRO A 827 47.38 21.66 -32.73
C PRO A 827 47.70 22.61 -33.91
N SER A 828 46.93 22.57 -34.99
CA SER A 828 47.11 23.43 -36.16
C SER A 828 45.77 23.69 -36.88
N PRO A 829 45.25 24.93 -36.89
CA PRO A 829 45.71 26.08 -36.10
C PRO A 829 45.56 25.83 -34.59
N LYS A 830 46.38 26.48 -33.75
CA LYS A 830 46.32 26.36 -32.28
C LYS A 830 45.07 27.06 -31.75
N GLU A 831 43.95 26.35 -31.72
CA GLU A 831 42.65 26.88 -31.27
C GLU A 831 41.79 25.80 -30.60
N ILE A 832 40.91 26.23 -29.70
CA ILE A 832 39.84 25.42 -29.14
C ILE A 832 38.70 25.43 -30.15
N SER A 833 38.40 24.28 -30.75
CA SER A 833 37.31 24.15 -31.74
C SER A 833 36.10 23.44 -31.13
N PHE A 834 34.89 23.85 -31.51
CA PHE A 834 33.63 23.14 -31.21
C PHE A 834 33.23 22.96 -29.74
N LEU A 835 33.94 23.58 -28.78
CA LEU A 835 33.56 23.58 -27.36
C LEU A 835 32.13 24.10 -27.18
N SER A 836 31.31 23.32 -26.48
CA SER A 836 29.95 23.69 -26.11
C SER A 836 29.77 23.61 -24.61
N LEU A 837 29.36 24.71 -23.98
CA LEU A 837 28.96 24.78 -22.56
C LEU A 837 27.52 25.29 -22.49
N ILE A 838 26.57 24.36 -22.39
CA ILE A 838 25.14 24.63 -22.49
C ILE A 838 24.41 24.06 -21.26
N ASP A 839 23.60 24.91 -20.60
CA ASP A 839 22.85 24.57 -19.38
C ASP A 839 23.78 24.07 -18.27
N VAL A 840 24.86 24.81 -18.01
CA VAL A 840 25.84 24.47 -16.98
C VAL A 840 25.72 25.48 -15.85
N ALA A 841 25.07 25.06 -14.77
CA ALA A 841 24.97 25.83 -13.54
C ALA A 841 25.98 25.32 -12.51
N SER A 842 26.53 26.22 -11.69
CA SER A 842 27.27 25.81 -10.49
C SER A 842 26.36 25.89 -9.25
N PRO A 843 26.29 24.83 -8.42
CA PRO A 843 25.33 24.73 -7.32
C PRO A 843 25.59 25.74 -6.20
N ASN A 844 26.84 26.15 -5.99
CA ASN A 844 27.21 27.14 -4.99
C ASN A 844 28.45 27.97 -5.42
N GLN A 845 28.79 29.02 -4.66
CA GLN A 845 29.91 29.92 -5.00
C GLN A 845 31.30 29.31 -4.77
N GLN A 846 31.39 28.20 -4.05
CA GLN A 846 32.64 27.51 -3.70
C GLN A 846 33.05 26.51 -4.79
N GLU A 847 32.09 25.93 -5.51
CA GLU A 847 32.29 24.89 -6.52
C GLU A 847 32.08 25.44 -7.93
N ARG A 848 32.97 26.34 -8.35
CA ARG A 848 32.84 27.08 -9.60
C ARG A 848 33.23 26.20 -10.79
N PHE A 849 32.34 26.05 -11.76
CA PHE A 849 32.68 25.50 -13.06
C PHE A 849 33.35 26.58 -13.94
N SER A 850 34.58 26.98 -13.61
CA SER A 850 35.35 28.01 -14.34
C SER A 850 36.63 27.46 -14.99
N PHE A 851 37.11 28.19 -15.99
CA PHE A 851 38.25 27.91 -16.84
C PHE A 851 39.11 29.17 -17.03
N ASP A 852 40.37 28.97 -17.40
CA ASP A 852 41.25 30.03 -17.88
C ASP A 852 41.28 30.06 -19.41
N PHE A 853 40.62 31.05 -20.00
CA PHE A 853 40.60 31.24 -21.45
C PHE A 853 41.65 32.25 -21.94
N SER A 854 42.60 32.65 -21.09
CA SER A 854 43.65 33.59 -21.45
C SER A 854 44.52 33.06 -22.59
N ASN A 855 44.81 33.90 -23.59
CA ASN A 855 45.60 33.55 -24.78
C ASN A 855 45.04 32.42 -25.67
N LEU A 856 43.78 32.02 -25.48
CA LEU A 856 43.14 31.01 -26.33
C LEU A 856 42.33 31.65 -27.46
N THR A 857 42.39 31.02 -28.63
CA THR A 857 41.44 31.28 -29.72
C THR A 857 40.34 30.22 -29.65
N MET A 858 39.10 30.67 -29.58
CA MET A 858 37.88 29.86 -29.53
C MET A 858 37.18 29.97 -30.88
N ASN A 859 37.00 28.85 -31.58
CA ASN A 859 36.40 28.80 -32.91
C ASN A 859 35.22 27.83 -32.93
N TYR A 860 34.10 28.22 -33.56
CA TYR A 860 32.87 27.41 -33.63
C TYR A 860 32.34 26.93 -32.26
N CYS A 861 32.57 27.72 -31.21
CA CYS A 861 32.13 27.41 -29.85
C CYS A 861 30.67 27.83 -29.61
N TYR A 862 30.05 27.25 -28.58
CA TYR A 862 28.66 27.56 -28.19
C TYR A 862 28.54 27.71 -26.67
N PHE A 863 28.10 28.88 -26.21
CA PHE A 863 27.86 29.17 -24.80
C PHE A 863 26.42 29.63 -24.56
N SER A 864 25.69 28.96 -23.68
CA SER A 864 24.31 29.32 -23.33
C SER A 864 23.93 28.81 -21.94
N ASN A 865 23.27 29.65 -21.14
CA ASN A 865 22.87 29.29 -19.78
C ASN A 865 24.03 28.69 -18.96
N TYR A 866 25.17 29.36 -19.02
CA TYR A 866 26.41 29.01 -18.32
C TYR A 866 26.76 30.14 -17.34
N ASP A 867 26.37 29.97 -16.08
CA ASP A 867 26.26 31.06 -15.11
C ASP A 867 27.61 31.67 -14.66
N TYR A 868 28.72 31.00 -14.96
CA TYR A 868 30.09 31.48 -14.69
C TYR A 868 30.82 32.01 -15.92
N PHE A 869 30.18 32.12 -17.08
CA PHE A 869 30.83 32.52 -18.32
C PHE A 869 31.66 33.81 -18.18
N VAL A 870 31.05 34.89 -17.68
CA VAL A 870 31.73 36.19 -17.54
C VAL A 870 32.81 36.24 -16.47
N ARG A 871 32.86 35.22 -15.60
CA ARG A 871 33.82 35.06 -14.49
C ARG A 871 35.02 34.19 -14.84
N ASN A 872 35.03 33.55 -16.01
CA ASN A 872 36.25 32.92 -16.53
C ASN A 872 37.36 33.95 -16.68
N LYS A 873 38.61 33.50 -16.68
CA LYS A 873 39.73 34.40 -16.96
C LYS A 873 39.81 34.67 -18.46
N PHE A 874 39.98 35.95 -18.78
CA PHE A 874 40.14 36.43 -20.14
C PHE A 874 41.28 37.44 -20.18
N ASN A 875 41.93 37.56 -21.33
CA ASN A 875 42.87 38.64 -21.59
C ASN A 875 42.68 39.24 -22.98
N GLN A 876 43.51 40.21 -23.35
CA GLN A 876 43.44 40.87 -24.67
C GLN A 876 43.72 39.91 -25.84
N ASN A 877 44.42 38.81 -25.57
CA ASN A 877 44.75 37.78 -26.55
C ASN A 877 43.69 36.68 -26.65
N THR A 878 42.67 36.66 -25.79
CA THR A 878 41.55 35.75 -25.92
C THR A 878 40.69 36.18 -27.11
N ILE A 879 40.46 35.28 -28.06
CA ILE A 879 39.77 35.60 -29.33
C ILE A 879 38.62 34.61 -29.55
N PHE A 880 37.43 35.13 -29.82
CA PHE A 880 36.27 34.34 -30.26
C PHE A 880 36.01 34.55 -31.76
N LYS A 881 35.82 33.46 -32.50
CA LYS A 881 35.50 33.41 -33.94
C LYS A 881 34.35 32.44 -34.17
N ASN A 882 33.42 32.77 -35.08
CA ASN A 882 32.28 31.90 -35.44
C ASN A 882 31.54 31.31 -34.22
N THR A 883 31.50 32.05 -33.10
CA THR A 883 31.08 31.54 -31.79
C THR A 883 29.70 32.09 -31.44
N ILE A 884 28.83 31.23 -30.89
CA ILE A 884 27.47 31.57 -30.44
C ILE A 884 27.47 31.78 -28.92
N ILE A 885 26.96 32.91 -28.46
CA ILE A 885 26.89 33.32 -27.06
C ILE A 885 25.48 33.82 -26.77
N LYS A 886 24.65 32.97 -26.16
CA LYS A 886 23.23 33.26 -25.86
C LYS A 886 23.07 33.87 -24.45
N THR A 887 21.88 33.73 -23.86
CA THR A 887 21.47 34.36 -22.58
C THR A 887 21.81 33.47 -21.38
N GLY A 888 21.71 34.04 -20.16
CA GLY A 888 21.89 33.28 -18.91
C GLY A 888 23.36 33.05 -18.57
N LEU A 889 24.22 34.04 -18.86
CA LEU A 889 25.68 33.93 -18.76
C LEU A 889 26.26 34.62 -17.51
N TYR A 890 25.42 35.27 -16.71
CA TYR A 890 25.75 35.84 -15.40
C TYR A 890 24.48 36.05 -14.55
N LYS A 891 24.64 36.16 -13.22
CA LYS A 891 23.54 36.52 -12.30
C LYS A 891 23.54 38.04 -12.05
N ASN A 892 22.35 38.65 -11.93
CA ASN A 892 22.19 40.09 -11.69
C ASN A 892 23.07 40.55 -10.50
N ASN A 893 23.88 41.61 -10.71
CA ASN A 893 24.88 42.25 -9.80
C ASN A 893 26.37 41.94 -10.05
N GLU A 894 26.73 41.25 -11.13
CA GLU A 894 28.14 40.87 -11.41
C GLU A 894 28.84 41.83 -12.40
N GLU A 895 29.47 42.90 -11.89
CA GLU A 895 30.13 43.92 -12.74
C GLU A 895 31.59 43.61 -13.13
N LYS A 896 32.19 42.51 -12.66
CA LYS A 896 33.63 42.23 -12.81
C LYS A 896 33.90 41.16 -13.88
N THR A 897 33.96 41.57 -15.14
CA THR A 897 34.48 40.72 -16.23
C THR A 897 35.73 41.34 -16.86
N GLN A 898 36.69 40.50 -17.26
CA GLN A 898 37.88 40.89 -18.05
C GLN A 898 37.58 41.01 -19.55
N LEU A 899 36.44 40.46 -19.99
CA LEU A 899 35.97 40.46 -21.37
C LEU A 899 35.77 41.90 -21.90
N CYS A 900 36.11 42.10 -23.17
CA CYS A 900 35.98 43.36 -23.92
C CYS A 900 35.41 43.07 -25.32
N LEU A 901 34.89 44.11 -26.01
CA LEU A 901 34.30 43.94 -27.34
C LEU A 901 35.34 43.45 -28.37
N GLU A 902 36.62 43.82 -28.18
CA GLU A 902 37.72 43.47 -29.07
C GLU A 902 38.04 41.96 -29.06
N ASN A 903 37.61 41.22 -28.02
CA ASN A 903 37.76 39.77 -27.94
C ASN A 903 36.88 39.04 -28.96
N PHE A 904 35.84 39.68 -29.49
CA PHE A 904 34.91 39.09 -30.46
C PHE A 904 35.29 39.51 -31.89
N LYS A 905 35.59 38.54 -32.74
CA LYS A 905 35.92 38.75 -34.16
C LYS A 905 34.74 38.33 -35.05
N HIS A 906 34.96 38.28 -36.37
CA HIS A 906 33.91 38.05 -37.37
C HIS A 906 33.02 36.84 -37.06
N ASN A 907 31.72 36.97 -37.38
CA ASN A 907 30.67 35.96 -37.30
C ASN A 907 30.35 35.42 -35.89
N CYS A 908 30.58 36.19 -34.83
CA CYS A 908 30.07 35.86 -33.49
C CYS A 908 28.61 36.33 -33.31
N GLU A 909 27.77 35.45 -32.76
CA GLU A 909 26.42 35.80 -32.32
C GLU A 909 26.43 36.07 -30.82
N ILE A 910 26.24 37.34 -30.42
CA ILE A 910 26.35 37.75 -29.01
C ILE A 910 24.98 38.23 -28.51
N SER A 911 24.54 37.71 -27.37
CA SER A 911 23.30 38.11 -26.74
C SER A 911 23.30 39.60 -26.36
N LYS A 912 22.11 40.21 -26.40
CA LYS A 912 21.91 41.62 -25.98
C LYS A 912 22.39 41.86 -24.55
N GLU A 913 22.23 40.86 -23.68
CA GLU A 913 22.65 40.87 -22.29
C GLU A 913 24.15 41.15 -22.15
N ILE A 914 25.00 40.40 -22.85
CA ILE A 914 26.46 40.60 -22.85
C ILE A 914 26.84 41.91 -23.53
N LEU A 915 26.20 42.26 -24.66
CA LEU A 915 26.46 43.54 -25.35
C LEU A 915 26.19 44.75 -24.45
N THR A 916 25.09 44.74 -23.70
CA THR A 916 24.77 45.82 -22.75
C THR A 916 25.78 45.91 -21.61
N LEU A 917 26.22 44.77 -21.06
CA LEU A 917 27.24 44.72 -20.02
C LEU A 917 28.58 45.31 -20.49
N LEU A 918 29.04 44.92 -21.68
CA LEU A 918 30.29 45.42 -22.27
C LEU A 918 30.20 46.91 -22.65
N ASN A 919 29.07 47.36 -23.19
CA ASN A 919 28.85 48.78 -23.51
C ASN A 919 28.78 49.64 -22.25
N ASN A 920 28.15 49.16 -21.17
CA ASN A 920 28.13 49.86 -19.88
C ASN A 920 29.53 49.99 -19.28
N LYS A 921 30.38 48.97 -19.41
CA LYS A 921 31.80 49.02 -19.00
C LYS A 921 32.57 50.08 -19.80
N LYS A 922 32.39 50.12 -21.13
CA LYS A 922 33.00 51.13 -22.02
C LYS A 922 32.54 52.56 -21.66
N ASN A 923 31.25 52.74 -21.38
CA ASN A 923 30.68 54.03 -20.99
C ASN A 923 31.15 54.50 -19.60
N LYS A 924 31.25 53.60 -18.61
CA LYS A 924 31.81 53.91 -17.28
C LYS A 924 33.29 54.34 -17.39
N GLN A 925 34.06 53.73 -18.27
CA GLN A 925 35.47 54.08 -18.50
C GLN A 925 35.62 55.46 -19.15
N ASN A 926 34.77 55.78 -20.14
CA ASN A 926 34.72 57.12 -20.73
C ASN A 926 34.29 58.21 -19.73
N ASN A 927 33.34 57.90 -18.84
CA ASN A 927 32.91 58.82 -17.77
C ASN A 927 33.99 59.07 -16.71
N LYS A 928 34.86 58.10 -16.43
CA LYS A 928 36.03 58.30 -15.54
C LYS A 928 37.07 59.23 -16.17
N ASN A 929 37.33 59.08 -17.47
CA ASN A 929 38.31 59.92 -18.19
C ASN A 929 37.85 61.39 -18.30
N THR A 930 36.55 61.63 -18.48
CA THR A 930 35.98 62.98 -18.48
C THR A 930 36.06 63.64 -17.10
N LYS A 931 35.72 62.92 -16.01
CA LYS A 931 35.92 63.42 -14.63
C LYS A 931 37.37 63.75 -14.32
N LEU A 932 38.32 62.92 -14.75
CA LEU A 932 39.76 63.19 -14.57
C LEU A 932 40.18 64.49 -15.30
N ARG A 933 39.73 64.68 -16.54
CA ARG A 933 39.96 65.92 -17.30
C ARG A 933 39.40 67.14 -16.56
N GLU A 934 38.22 67.06 -15.97
CA GLU A 934 37.64 68.16 -15.20
C GLU A 934 38.44 68.48 -13.92
N ILE A 935 38.91 67.46 -13.19
CA ILE A 935 39.75 67.66 -12.00
C ILE A 935 41.07 68.34 -12.38
N ILE A 936 41.74 67.87 -13.43
CA ILE A 936 42.98 68.49 -13.93
C ILE A 936 42.71 69.93 -14.36
N LYS A 937 41.64 70.20 -15.12
CA LYS A 937 41.24 71.58 -15.47
C LYS A 937 41.02 72.44 -14.24
N ASN A 938 40.33 71.94 -13.22
CA ASN A 938 40.07 72.69 -11.99
C ASN A 938 41.35 73.02 -11.22
N ILE A 939 42.31 72.09 -11.17
CA ILE A 939 43.62 72.32 -10.56
C ILE A 939 44.40 73.37 -11.34
N LEU A 940 44.55 73.21 -12.66
CA LEU A 940 45.25 74.18 -13.51
C LEU A 940 44.59 75.57 -13.44
N ARG A 941 43.26 75.63 -13.35
CA ARG A 941 42.50 76.90 -13.24
C ARG A 941 42.84 77.67 -11.97
N ALA A 942 43.27 77.00 -10.89
CA ALA A 942 43.72 77.69 -9.69
C ALA A 942 45.01 78.51 -9.91
N PHE A 943 45.81 78.14 -10.90
CA PHE A 943 47.02 78.87 -11.30
C PHE A 943 46.75 79.95 -12.34
N TYR A 944 45.61 79.91 -13.05
CA TYR A 944 45.30 80.82 -14.15
C TYR A 944 44.74 82.17 -13.67
N LYS A 945 45.42 83.27 -14.00
CA LYS A 945 44.92 84.65 -13.83
C LYS A 945 45.41 85.52 -15.00
N ASN A 946 44.57 86.44 -15.49
CA ASN A 946 44.94 87.46 -16.49
C ASN A 946 45.71 86.92 -17.72
N GLY A 947 45.30 85.78 -18.27
CA GLY A 947 45.88 85.24 -19.51
C GLY A 947 47.19 84.46 -19.36
N SER A 948 47.61 84.12 -18.13
CA SER A 948 48.78 83.25 -17.91
C SER A 948 48.69 82.47 -16.59
N PHE A 949 49.56 81.48 -16.41
CA PHE A 949 49.71 80.79 -15.13
C PHE A 949 50.61 81.57 -14.18
N HIS A 950 50.19 81.66 -12.93
CA HIS A 950 50.90 82.37 -11.86
C HIS A 950 51.16 81.46 -10.66
N LEU A 951 52.28 81.74 -10.01
CA LEU A 951 52.69 81.16 -8.72
C LEU A 951 51.56 81.24 -7.67
N GLN A 952 51.22 80.10 -7.09
CA GLN A 952 50.23 79.98 -6.00
C GLN A 952 50.89 79.45 -4.72
N ASN A 953 50.37 79.86 -3.57
CA ASN A 953 50.86 79.37 -2.28
C ASN A 953 50.58 77.87 -2.12
N CYS A 954 51.59 77.08 -1.73
CA CYS A 954 51.42 75.64 -1.51
C CYS A 954 50.33 75.34 -0.47
N SER A 955 50.28 76.10 0.64
CA SER A 955 49.32 75.87 1.72
C SER A 955 47.87 76.13 1.30
N GLU A 956 47.64 77.06 0.38
CA GLU A 956 46.32 77.39 -0.15
C GLU A 956 45.85 76.37 -1.19
N ILE A 957 46.73 75.92 -2.09
CA ILE A 957 46.43 74.91 -3.10
C ILE A 957 46.17 73.54 -2.45
N ASP A 958 46.99 73.16 -1.46
CA ASP A 958 46.82 71.91 -0.71
C ASP A 958 45.50 71.88 0.06
N LYS A 959 45.08 73.02 0.65
CA LYS A 959 43.77 73.15 1.30
C LYS A 959 42.62 73.15 0.29
N LYS A 960 42.78 73.80 -0.86
CA LYS A 960 41.73 73.93 -1.88
C LYS A 960 41.42 72.59 -2.57
N PHE A 961 42.42 71.72 -2.70
CA PHE A 961 42.31 70.39 -3.30
C PHE A 961 42.59 69.30 -2.26
N SER A 962 41.97 69.42 -1.08
CA SER A 962 42.13 68.49 0.03
C SER A 962 41.24 67.23 -0.08
N ASN A 963 40.28 67.20 -1.00
CA ASN A 963 39.47 66.01 -1.25
C ASN A 963 40.31 64.94 -1.96
N LEU A 964 40.16 63.67 -1.54
CA LEU A 964 40.96 62.52 -1.99
C LEU A 964 41.22 62.52 -3.50
N ASP A 965 40.16 62.56 -4.33
CA ASP A 965 40.30 62.48 -5.78
C ASP A 965 41.13 63.63 -6.39
N ALA A 966 41.01 64.86 -5.89
CA ALA A 966 41.79 65.99 -6.41
C ALA A 966 43.18 66.05 -5.78
N ARG A 967 43.34 65.57 -4.55
CA ARG A 967 44.64 65.46 -3.87
C ARG A 967 45.53 64.45 -4.57
N ASP A 968 44.99 63.30 -4.93
CA ASP A 968 45.71 62.26 -5.67
C ASP A 968 46.15 62.78 -7.04
N VAL A 969 45.26 63.50 -7.75
CA VAL A 969 45.60 64.11 -9.03
C VAL A 969 46.65 65.21 -8.88
N LEU A 970 46.54 66.06 -7.85
CA LEU A 970 47.56 67.07 -7.55
C LEU A 970 48.93 66.43 -7.24
N ASN A 971 48.96 65.35 -6.47
CA ASN A 971 50.19 64.60 -6.19
C ASN A 971 50.79 64.00 -7.46
N MET A 972 49.98 63.40 -8.34
CA MET A 972 50.46 62.91 -9.64
C MET A 972 51.06 64.05 -10.49
N LEU A 973 50.41 65.22 -10.53
CA LEU A 973 50.92 66.38 -11.25
C LEU A 973 52.25 66.89 -10.67
N LEU A 974 52.46 66.76 -9.35
CA LEU A 974 53.71 67.08 -8.67
C LEU A 974 54.81 66.04 -8.96
N GLU A 975 54.49 64.75 -8.87
CA GLU A 975 55.43 63.64 -9.13
C GLU A 975 55.97 63.66 -10.57
N HIS A 976 55.12 64.02 -11.54
CA HIS A 976 55.51 64.10 -12.95
C HIS A 976 56.11 65.46 -13.34
N ASN A 977 56.44 66.32 -12.36
CA ASN A 977 56.99 67.66 -12.55
C ASN A 977 56.13 68.56 -13.47
N ILE A 978 54.82 68.34 -13.53
CA ILE A 978 53.88 69.20 -14.25
C ILE A 978 53.61 70.46 -13.42
N ILE A 979 53.44 70.27 -12.11
CA ILE A 979 53.49 71.32 -11.10
C ILE A 979 54.82 71.17 -10.36
N ILE A 980 55.56 72.25 -10.21
CA ILE A 980 56.86 72.30 -9.55
C ILE A 980 56.81 73.21 -8.33
N LYS A 981 57.55 72.84 -7.28
CA LYS A 981 57.65 73.61 -6.05
C LYS A 981 58.84 74.59 -6.14
N THR A 982 58.60 75.86 -5.82
CA THR A 982 59.56 76.97 -5.97
C THR A 982 59.52 77.87 -4.73
N GLU A 983 60.63 78.55 -4.41
CA GLU A 983 60.72 79.52 -3.32
C GLU A 983 60.89 80.94 -3.88
N ILE A 984 60.25 81.93 -3.24
CA ILE A 984 60.33 83.34 -3.65
C ILE A 984 61.01 84.14 -2.53
N ASP A 985 62.16 84.73 -2.81
CA ASP A 985 62.82 85.68 -1.92
C ASP A 985 62.29 87.11 -2.15
N GLY A 986 61.30 87.54 -1.35
CA GLY A 986 60.74 88.89 -1.43
C GLY A 986 59.79 89.27 -0.28
N ILE A 987 60.00 90.46 0.30
CA ILE A 987 59.58 90.97 1.63
C ILE A 987 58.05 91.03 1.94
N LYS A 988 57.14 90.45 1.15
CA LYS A 988 55.67 90.63 1.35
C LYS A 988 54.76 89.39 1.39
N ARG A 989 55.26 88.16 1.52
CA ARG A 989 54.40 86.97 1.76
C ARG A 989 54.94 86.10 2.90
N LYS A 990 54.04 85.62 3.78
CA LYS A 990 54.36 84.84 5.00
C LYS A 990 54.73 83.37 4.75
N ASP A 991 54.42 82.81 3.57
CA ASP A 991 54.79 81.44 3.20
C ASP A 991 55.88 81.46 2.11
N LYS A 992 57.03 80.82 2.38
CA LYS A 992 58.19 80.80 1.47
C LYS A 992 58.03 79.86 0.27
N GLN A 993 57.11 78.90 0.31
CA GLN A 993 56.98 77.85 -0.69
C GLN A 993 55.72 78.04 -1.55
N CYS A 994 55.92 78.09 -2.87
CA CYS A 994 54.87 78.26 -3.87
C CYS A 994 54.91 77.13 -4.92
N TYR A 995 53.75 76.77 -5.45
CA TYR A 995 53.64 75.93 -6.64
C TYR A 995 53.61 76.78 -7.90
N ASN A 996 54.29 76.31 -8.94
CA ASN A 996 54.23 76.85 -10.29
C ASN A 996 53.95 75.74 -11.29
N ILE A 997 53.37 76.08 -12.44
CA ILE A 997 53.29 75.14 -13.56
C ILE A 997 54.64 75.16 -14.28
N ALA A 998 55.19 73.98 -14.60
CA ALA A 998 56.47 73.89 -15.27
C ALA A 998 56.43 74.61 -16.63
N ASN A 999 57.53 75.27 -17.01
CA ASN A 999 57.57 76.12 -18.21
C ASN A 999 57.19 75.38 -19.51
N GLN A 1000 57.45 74.07 -19.58
CA GLN A 1000 57.09 73.24 -20.74
C GLN A 1000 55.57 73.05 -20.91
N PHE A 1001 54.77 73.32 -19.86
CA PHE A 1001 53.30 73.27 -19.88
C PHE A 1001 52.68 74.66 -19.73
N CYS A 1002 53.47 75.73 -19.96
CA CYS A 1002 53.01 77.08 -19.74
C CYS A 1002 51.92 77.51 -20.72
N MET A 1003 51.75 76.88 -21.89
CA MET A 1003 50.68 77.19 -22.83
C MET A 1003 49.41 76.37 -22.58
N ALA A 1004 49.42 75.46 -21.61
CA ALA A 1004 48.23 74.71 -21.22
C ALA A 1004 47.09 75.62 -20.70
N TYR A 1005 47.35 76.89 -20.36
CA TYR A 1005 46.29 77.83 -19.96
C TYR A 1005 45.32 78.15 -21.11
N LYS A 1006 45.75 77.99 -22.37
CA LYS A 1006 44.92 78.33 -23.55
C LYS A 1006 43.61 77.53 -23.59
N ILE A 1007 43.50 76.41 -22.86
CA ILE A 1007 42.25 75.67 -22.66
C ILE A 1007 41.14 76.49 -21.99
N PHE A 1008 41.48 77.61 -21.36
CA PHE A 1008 40.53 78.54 -20.73
C PHE A 1008 40.16 79.72 -21.64
N GLU A 1009 40.88 79.94 -22.74
CA GLU A 1009 40.70 81.07 -23.65
C GLU A 1009 40.06 80.66 -24.97
N GLU A 1010 40.45 79.50 -25.50
CA GLU A 1010 39.92 78.96 -26.75
C GLU A 1010 39.28 77.58 -26.52
N PRO A 1011 38.14 77.27 -27.15
CA PRO A 1011 37.49 75.95 -27.05
C PRO A 1011 38.19 74.86 -27.89
N THR A 1012 39.42 75.10 -28.36
CA THR A 1012 40.20 74.21 -29.24
C THR A 1012 41.06 73.22 -28.46
N LEU A 1013 41.49 72.15 -29.14
CA LEU A 1013 42.35 71.10 -28.58
C LEU A 1013 43.74 71.68 -28.25
N ASN A 1014 44.14 71.64 -26.97
CA ASN A 1014 45.46 72.09 -26.53
C ASN A 1014 46.38 70.88 -26.32
N ILE A 1015 47.47 70.82 -27.07
CA ILE A 1015 48.39 69.68 -27.09
C ILE A 1015 49.02 69.45 -25.71
N GLU A 1016 49.46 70.51 -25.02
CA GLU A 1016 50.08 70.42 -23.70
C GLU A 1016 49.08 69.92 -22.63
N PHE A 1017 47.82 70.35 -22.71
CA PHE A 1017 46.78 69.85 -21.80
C PHE A 1017 46.46 68.36 -22.04
N GLU A 1018 46.41 67.93 -23.31
CA GLU A 1018 46.20 66.52 -23.63
C GLU A 1018 47.40 65.65 -23.20
N GLU A 1019 48.62 66.19 -23.28
CA GLU A 1019 49.83 65.54 -22.76
C GLU A 1019 49.80 65.37 -21.23
N ILE A 1020 49.37 66.39 -20.49
CA ILE A 1020 49.12 66.32 -19.04
C ILE A 1020 48.09 65.24 -18.71
N VAL A 1021 46.96 65.23 -19.42
CA VAL A 1021 45.88 64.26 -19.19
C VAL A 1021 46.35 62.84 -19.47
N ASN A 1022 47.06 62.61 -20.57
CA ASN A 1022 47.59 61.29 -20.92
C ASN A 1022 48.61 60.80 -19.89
N THR A 1023 49.48 61.68 -19.41
CA THR A 1023 50.44 61.34 -18.34
C THR A 1023 49.72 60.87 -17.09
N CYS A 1024 48.69 61.59 -16.63
CA CYS A 1024 47.89 61.17 -15.48
C CYS A 1024 47.07 59.89 -15.72
N ILE A 1025 46.62 59.61 -16.95
CA ILE A 1025 45.91 58.36 -17.29
C ILE A 1025 46.86 57.17 -17.20
N VAL A 1026 48.06 57.28 -17.76
CA VAL A 1026 49.07 56.21 -17.73
C VAL A 1026 49.49 55.90 -16.30
N SER A 1027 49.69 56.91 -15.46
CA SER A 1027 50.10 56.72 -14.06
C SER A 1027 49.00 56.09 -13.20
N LYS A 1028 47.72 56.33 -13.52
CA LYS A 1028 46.58 55.64 -12.88
C LYS A 1028 46.36 54.20 -13.35
N GLN A 1029 46.98 53.78 -14.46
CA GLN A 1029 46.89 52.41 -14.98
C GLN A 1029 48.03 51.51 -14.47
N ASN A 1030 49.11 52.10 -13.94
CA ASN A 1030 50.28 51.41 -13.39
C ASN A 1030 50.23 51.24 -11.86
N ILE A 1031 49.10 51.57 -11.23
CA ILE A 1031 48.75 51.32 -9.81
C ILE A 1031 47.55 50.37 -9.82
#